data_AF-A0A2E8GZD7-F1
#
_entry.id   AF-A0A2E8GZD7-F1
#
_cell.length_a   1.000
_cell.length_b   1.000
_cell.length_c   1.000
_cell.angle_alpha   90.00
_cell.angle_beta   90.00
_cell.angle_gamma   90.00
#
_symmetry.space_group_name_H-M   'P 1'
#
loop_
_entity.id
_entity.type
_entity.pdbx_description
1 polymer ?
#
loop_
_entity_poly.entity_id
_entity_poly.type
_entity_poly.pdbx_seq_one_letter_code
_entity_poly.pdbx_strand_id
1 'polypeptide(L)'
;MTPACRRPLIFLLLLLLLAACRTDVPTAGRDVWGRDEGELPVIPVGTTLTEIVADPDRQRLYATDFDNGQLVVIDAVAGRVERQFSVGSRPSDLSMAPDGELLYVALSGGSDIAVVDLESLSLLPPVRLSFSPAYLAAADEQQFYVTSILEFWKGFTTYGRTLRVASGQEQALPTLGLLEVDAGSQLLYVATHRSIHQYDISGSQASLVGEVDAEGPVLDLHLSEDGQRLYTVSTDFFATPEHVISHGLLNSQMNFEVDYVEVFATSDMMKVAELYTGAFPRAVTSWGEHVVVVAADSAHDTRVSGFAVLYDRDDLTPVSTHRLVGTPTSCATIDPTTASLYVAVNNPYDIRERFGERQDLQIVSLGAISDVSPDERPVVDNRPTPGNSTTSVVDVGADSGDVSTPAPGLGEPFSWSAPADVTHEMVLVPAGDFIMGSDDGDADEQPVRAVFLDAFFIDVFEVSVGQYRACVDEGTCAPPTSASLCNWYTSMPDDHPINCMYWNDADTYCRWAGLRLPNEAEWEKAAHGVDQRTFPWGEEFDRGKANYGDGGIMRTTPVDAYPDGVSPYGAWDMAGNVFDWVADWYHEHHYATAGSDNPLGPDSGTFRVLRGGSHWFDATLMRSSNREPYHPLSTDVDIGFRCARDGAALPAPQRR
;
A
#
# COMPACT_ATOMS: atom_id res chain seq x y z
N MET A 1 -23.53 -46.63 -40.91
CA MET A 1 -22.18 -46.88 -41.42
C MET A 1 -21.78 -45.70 -42.30
N THR A 2 -20.85 -44.87 -41.83
CA THR A 2 -19.91 -44.10 -42.68
C THR A 2 -19.08 -45.09 -43.51
N PRO A 3 -18.44 -44.75 -44.67
CA PRO A 3 -17.42 -43.69 -44.74
C PRO A 3 -17.09 -43.00 -46.11
N ALA A 4 -16.54 -41.79 -45.98
CA ALA A 4 -15.31 -41.18 -46.53
C ALA A 4 -14.78 -41.33 -47.99
N CYS A 5 -14.04 -40.26 -48.38
CA CYS A 5 -12.99 -40.09 -49.42
C CYS A 5 -13.47 -39.81 -50.87
N ARG A 6 -12.93 -38.90 -51.71
CA ARG A 6 -11.64 -38.15 -51.77
C ARG A 6 -11.66 -37.06 -52.91
N ARG A 7 -11.17 -35.83 -52.63
CA ARG A 7 -10.09 -35.03 -53.33
C ARG A 7 -10.29 -34.48 -54.78
N PRO A 8 -9.39 -33.64 -55.39
CA PRO A 8 -8.50 -32.51 -54.92
C PRO A 8 -8.20 -31.35 -55.96
N LEU A 9 -7.20 -30.46 -55.65
CA LEU A 9 -6.37 -29.51 -56.47
C LEU A 9 -6.95 -28.08 -56.72
N ILE A 10 -6.30 -26.90 -56.56
CA ILE A 10 -4.91 -26.37 -56.38
C ILE A 10 -5.02 -24.98 -55.70
N PHE A 11 -4.16 -24.62 -54.74
CA PHE A 11 -3.28 -23.41 -54.78
C PHE A 11 -2.39 -23.36 -53.54
N LEU A 12 -1.08 -23.36 -53.78
CA LEU A 12 0.01 -23.36 -52.81
C LEU A 12 0.97 -22.24 -53.23
N LEU A 13 0.93 -21.10 -52.53
CA LEU A 13 1.99 -20.08 -52.48
C LEU A 13 1.54 -18.96 -51.52
N LEU A 14 2.43 -18.56 -50.60
CA LEU A 14 2.28 -17.59 -49.48
C LEU A 14 1.82 -18.16 -48.13
N LEU A 15 2.66 -19.03 -47.57
CA LEU A 15 2.80 -19.22 -46.11
C LEU A 15 4.31 -19.22 -45.84
N LEU A 16 4.91 -18.03 -45.74
CA LEU A 16 6.27 -17.77 -45.23
C LEU A 16 6.46 -16.24 -45.25
N LEU A 17 5.95 -15.57 -44.21
CA LEU A 17 6.36 -14.25 -43.67
C LEU A 17 5.29 -13.80 -42.64
N LEU A 18 5.10 -14.61 -41.59
CA LEU A 18 4.57 -14.13 -40.32
C LEU A 18 5.79 -13.89 -39.44
N ALA A 19 6.27 -12.65 -39.42
CA ALA A 19 7.19 -12.20 -38.40
C ALA A 19 6.44 -12.18 -37.07
N ALA A 20 7.07 -12.79 -36.06
CA ALA A 20 6.51 -13.08 -34.76
C ALA A 20 6.28 -11.82 -33.92
N CYS A 21 5.03 -11.56 -33.54
CA CYS A 21 4.74 -11.11 -32.18
C CYS A 21 4.45 -12.37 -31.37
N ARG A 22 5.44 -12.86 -30.63
CA ARG A 22 5.19 -13.82 -29.56
C ARG A 22 4.55 -13.03 -28.42
N THR A 23 3.25 -13.20 -28.24
CA THR A 23 2.64 -13.09 -26.93
C THR A 23 3.03 -14.35 -26.17
N ASP A 24 4.01 -14.27 -25.28
CA ASP A 24 4.31 -15.37 -24.36
C ASP A 24 3.17 -15.45 -23.33
N VAL A 25 2.09 -16.13 -23.73
CA VAL A 25 1.14 -16.73 -22.79
C VAL A 25 1.85 -17.97 -22.23
N PRO A 26 1.99 -18.12 -20.90
CA PRO A 26 2.59 -19.33 -20.35
C PRO A 26 1.82 -20.55 -20.84
N THR A 27 2.53 -21.47 -21.48
CA THR A 27 2.00 -22.81 -21.72
C THR A 27 1.91 -23.52 -20.37
N ALA A 28 0.74 -24.08 -20.05
CA ALA A 28 0.52 -24.87 -18.84
C ALA A 28 1.72 -25.79 -18.54
N GLY A 29 2.29 -25.65 -17.35
CA GLY A 29 3.42 -26.44 -16.87
C GLY A 29 4.78 -25.75 -16.83
N ARG A 30 4.94 -24.49 -17.26
CA ARG A 30 6.20 -23.74 -17.10
C ARG A 30 5.99 -22.28 -16.71
N ASP A 31 6.84 -21.78 -15.80
CA ASP A 31 6.88 -20.37 -15.43
C ASP A 31 7.42 -19.48 -16.57
N VAL A 32 7.37 -18.16 -16.37
CA VAL A 32 7.77 -17.13 -17.34
C VAL A 32 9.26 -17.20 -17.71
N TRP A 33 10.05 -18.01 -17.00
CA TRP A 33 11.49 -18.19 -17.19
C TRP A 33 11.84 -19.61 -17.65
N GLY A 34 10.83 -20.45 -17.91
CA GLY A 34 10.99 -21.78 -18.48
C GLY A 34 11.26 -22.90 -17.48
N ARG A 35 11.12 -22.67 -16.16
CA ARG A 35 11.13 -23.74 -15.14
C ARG A 35 9.79 -24.43 -15.09
N ASP A 36 9.77 -25.73 -14.80
CA ASP A 36 8.51 -26.46 -14.70
C ASP A 36 7.73 -25.98 -13.46
N GLU A 37 6.42 -25.71 -13.60
CA GLU A 37 5.54 -25.23 -12.49
C GLU A 37 5.54 -26.17 -11.26
N GLY A 38 6.02 -27.41 -11.42
CA GLY A 38 6.20 -28.38 -10.33
C GLY A 38 7.51 -28.24 -9.53
N GLU A 39 8.38 -27.28 -9.85
CA GLU A 39 9.70 -27.14 -9.21
C GLU A 39 9.74 -26.16 -8.01
N LEU A 40 8.69 -25.37 -7.76
CA LEU A 40 8.66 -24.40 -6.66
C LEU A 40 7.46 -24.67 -5.73
N PRO A 41 7.68 -25.35 -4.59
CA PRO A 41 6.59 -25.72 -3.69
C PRO A 41 5.96 -24.49 -3.04
N VAL A 42 4.62 -24.41 -3.14
CA VAL A 42 3.80 -23.35 -2.56
C VAL A 42 2.65 -23.98 -1.79
N ILE A 43 2.32 -23.41 -0.64
CA ILE A 43 1.11 -23.74 0.13
C ILE A 43 0.05 -22.69 -0.18
N PRO A 44 -1.03 -23.04 -0.89
CA PRO A 44 -2.13 -22.11 -1.10
C PRO A 44 -2.79 -21.80 0.24
N VAL A 45 -2.70 -20.56 0.68
CA VAL A 45 -3.41 -20.07 1.87
C VAL A 45 -4.54 -19.15 1.44
N GLY A 46 -4.24 -18.22 0.53
CA GLY A 46 -5.23 -17.38 -0.12
C GLY A 46 -5.86 -16.34 0.80
N THR A 47 -5.04 -15.71 1.66
CA THR A 47 -5.48 -14.67 2.62
C THR A 47 -4.37 -13.65 2.92
N THR A 48 -4.65 -12.64 3.74
CA THR A 48 -3.68 -11.62 4.17
C THR A 48 -2.95 -12.07 5.44
N LEU A 49 -1.74 -12.61 5.29
CA LEU A 49 -0.93 -13.02 6.43
C LEU A 49 -0.17 -11.84 7.02
N THR A 50 -0.15 -11.74 8.35
CA THR A 50 0.59 -10.69 9.09
C THR A 50 1.77 -11.20 9.88
N GLU A 51 1.72 -12.45 10.35
CA GLU A 51 2.84 -13.10 11.04
C GLU A 51 2.77 -14.61 10.84
N ILE A 52 3.91 -15.29 10.91
CA ILE A 52 4.02 -16.75 10.83
C ILE A 52 5.09 -17.31 11.76
N VAL A 53 4.76 -18.38 12.50
CA VAL A 53 5.73 -19.15 13.30
C VAL A 53 5.73 -20.63 12.89
N ALA A 54 6.92 -21.22 12.84
CA ALA A 54 7.09 -22.66 12.67
C ALA A 54 7.05 -23.39 14.03
N ASP A 55 6.37 -24.52 14.08
CA ASP A 55 6.43 -25.52 15.15
C ASP A 55 7.00 -26.82 14.56
N PRO A 56 8.32 -27.01 14.65
CA PRO A 56 8.97 -28.20 14.11
C PRO A 56 8.59 -29.48 14.86
N ASP A 57 8.24 -29.40 16.14
CA ASP A 57 7.89 -30.59 16.92
C ASP A 57 6.55 -31.18 16.47
N ARG A 58 5.58 -30.32 16.13
CA ARG A 58 4.28 -30.73 15.57
C ARG A 58 4.26 -30.76 14.05
N GLN A 59 5.35 -30.34 13.39
CA GLN A 59 5.46 -30.22 11.95
C GLN A 59 4.33 -29.34 11.36
N ARG A 60 4.13 -28.18 12.00
CA ARG A 60 3.06 -27.23 11.67
C ARG A 60 3.61 -25.82 11.51
N LEU A 61 2.87 -25.01 10.76
CA LEU A 61 3.02 -23.55 10.77
C LEU A 61 1.73 -22.94 11.31
N TYR A 62 1.87 -21.83 12.03
CA TYR A 62 0.76 -21.02 12.52
C TYR A 62 0.90 -19.62 11.95
N ALA A 63 -0.13 -19.13 11.28
CA ALA A 63 -0.12 -17.81 10.68
C ALA A 63 -1.39 -17.02 11.02
N THR A 64 -1.28 -15.71 11.18
CA THR A 64 -2.43 -14.83 11.45
C THR A 64 -3.01 -14.28 10.16
N ASP A 65 -4.33 -14.38 10.04
CA ASP A 65 -5.13 -13.78 8.98
C ASP A 65 -5.79 -12.51 9.53
N PHE A 66 -5.19 -11.37 9.20
CA PHE A 66 -5.54 -10.09 9.77
C PHE A 66 -6.98 -9.68 9.41
N ASP A 67 -7.34 -9.79 8.14
CA ASP A 67 -8.62 -9.31 7.63
C ASP A 67 -9.79 -10.17 8.10
N ASN A 68 -9.61 -11.49 8.14
CA ASN A 68 -10.68 -12.41 8.53
C ASN A 68 -10.72 -12.70 10.03
N GLY A 69 -9.73 -12.25 10.80
CA GLY A 69 -9.71 -12.46 12.24
C GLY A 69 -9.42 -13.91 12.63
N GLN A 70 -8.59 -14.61 11.86
CA GLN A 70 -8.38 -16.05 11.99
C GLN A 70 -6.94 -16.43 12.30
N LEU A 71 -6.78 -17.58 12.95
CA LEU A 71 -5.54 -18.33 12.95
C LEU A 71 -5.61 -19.42 11.88
N VAL A 72 -4.59 -19.46 11.03
CA VAL A 72 -4.39 -20.48 10.00
C VAL A 72 -3.38 -21.50 10.53
N VAL A 73 -3.81 -22.74 10.66
CA VAL A 73 -2.95 -23.89 11.02
C VAL A 73 -2.63 -24.66 9.75
N ILE A 74 -1.34 -24.83 9.48
CA ILE A 74 -0.82 -25.40 8.24
C ILE A 74 -0.02 -26.66 8.58
N ASP A 75 -0.33 -27.75 7.88
CA ASP A 75 0.46 -28.99 7.95
C ASP A 75 1.70 -28.81 7.05
N ALA A 76 2.87 -28.66 7.67
CA ALA A 76 4.11 -28.36 6.97
C ALA A 76 4.58 -29.54 6.09
N VAL A 77 4.24 -30.77 6.47
CA VAL A 77 4.60 -31.99 5.75
C VAL A 77 3.68 -32.20 4.55
N ALA A 78 2.37 -32.01 4.75
CA ALA A 78 1.38 -32.16 3.69
C ALA A 78 1.31 -30.94 2.76
N GLY A 79 1.90 -29.79 3.15
CA GLY A 79 1.93 -28.57 2.35
C GLY A 79 0.53 -27.98 2.11
N ARG A 80 -0.35 -28.01 3.12
CA ARG A 80 -1.73 -27.52 3.00
C ARG A 80 -2.28 -27.03 4.32
N VAL A 81 -3.25 -26.11 4.23
CA VAL A 81 -4.04 -25.66 5.39
C VAL A 81 -4.74 -26.87 6.01
N GLU A 82 -4.46 -27.13 7.29
CA GLU A 82 -5.11 -28.16 8.10
C GLU A 82 -6.42 -27.63 8.68
N ARG A 83 -6.39 -26.42 9.23
CA ARG A 83 -7.52 -25.83 9.96
C ARG A 83 -7.44 -24.30 9.94
N GLN A 84 -8.60 -23.66 9.93
CA GLN A 84 -8.75 -22.23 10.17
C GLN A 84 -9.84 -22.02 11.21
N PHE A 85 -9.64 -21.11 12.15
CA PHE A 85 -10.68 -20.72 13.10
C PHE A 85 -10.47 -19.30 13.58
N SER A 86 -11.58 -18.64 13.92
CA SER A 86 -11.55 -17.25 14.40
C SER A 86 -10.87 -17.20 15.78
N VAL A 87 -9.97 -16.23 15.94
CA VAL A 87 -9.27 -15.93 17.20
C VAL A 87 -9.65 -14.57 17.76
N GLY A 88 -10.16 -13.66 16.93
CA GLY A 88 -10.57 -12.32 17.34
C GLY A 88 -10.42 -11.31 16.21
N SER A 89 -10.60 -10.02 16.52
CA SER A 89 -10.52 -8.97 15.50
C SER A 89 -9.07 -8.56 15.23
N ARG A 90 -8.68 -8.56 13.95
CA ARG A 90 -7.38 -8.07 13.45
C ARG A 90 -6.17 -8.65 14.19
N PRO A 91 -5.91 -9.95 14.06
CA PRO A 91 -4.72 -10.56 14.62
C PRO A 91 -3.48 -9.97 13.93
N SER A 92 -2.66 -9.24 14.69
CA SER A 92 -1.54 -8.46 14.17
C SER A 92 -0.19 -9.14 14.30
N ASP A 93 -0.04 -9.98 15.33
CA ASP A 93 1.21 -10.66 15.67
C ASP A 93 0.90 -11.95 16.45
N LEU A 94 1.82 -12.91 16.46
CA LEU A 94 1.71 -14.18 17.18
C LEU A 94 3.08 -14.62 17.73
N SER A 95 3.09 -15.17 18.94
CA SER A 95 4.31 -15.74 19.54
C SER A 95 3.98 -17.06 20.22
N MET A 96 4.79 -18.07 19.94
CA MET A 96 4.70 -19.38 20.56
C MET A 96 5.46 -19.37 21.88
N ALA A 97 4.85 -19.94 22.92
CA ALA A 97 5.55 -20.12 24.19
C ALA A 97 6.74 -21.07 24.01
N PRO A 98 7.86 -20.87 24.74
CA PRO A 98 9.06 -21.70 24.58
C PRO A 98 8.88 -23.20 24.85
N ASP A 99 7.89 -23.62 25.65
CA ASP A 99 7.59 -25.05 25.81
C ASP A 99 6.79 -25.66 24.65
N GLY A 100 6.31 -24.82 23.73
CA GLY A 100 5.49 -25.20 22.58
C GLY A 100 4.07 -25.64 22.95
N GLU A 101 3.54 -25.41 24.14
CA GLU A 101 2.18 -25.78 24.54
C GLU A 101 1.16 -24.70 24.15
N LEU A 102 1.55 -23.43 24.20
CA LEU A 102 0.66 -22.29 23.97
C LEU A 102 1.12 -21.40 22.81
N LEU A 103 0.13 -20.82 22.13
CA LEU A 103 0.31 -19.76 21.15
C LEU A 103 -0.49 -18.54 21.57
N TYR A 104 0.18 -17.39 21.65
CA TYR A 104 -0.43 -16.10 21.96
C TYR A 104 -0.61 -15.30 20.66
N VAL A 105 -1.75 -14.65 20.50
CA VAL A 105 -2.06 -13.85 19.32
C VAL A 105 -2.55 -12.46 19.74
N ALA A 106 -1.86 -11.40 19.31
CA ALA A 106 -2.26 -10.01 19.55
C ALA A 106 -3.46 -9.66 18.69
N LEU A 107 -4.53 -9.13 19.28
CA LEU A 107 -5.74 -8.71 18.56
C LEU A 107 -5.84 -7.17 18.55
N SER A 108 -5.22 -6.56 17.56
CA SER A 108 -5.16 -5.10 17.40
C SER A 108 -6.52 -4.44 17.19
N GLY A 109 -7.52 -5.20 16.74
CA GLY A 109 -8.90 -4.73 16.59
C GLY A 109 -9.67 -4.61 17.91
N GLY A 110 -9.06 -5.00 19.03
CA GLY A 110 -9.67 -4.96 20.36
C GLY A 110 -8.63 -4.67 21.44
N SER A 111 -8.82 -5.25 22.62
CA SER A 111 -7.92 -5.10 23.76
C SER A 111 -7.59 -6.48 24.36
N ASP A 112 -7.51 -7.50 23.53
CA ASP A 112 -7.39 -8.89 23.98
C ASP A 112 -6.19 -9.57 23.30
N ILE A 113 -5.62 -10.55 23.99
CA ILE A 113 -4.71 -11.54 23.42
C ILE A 113 -5.44 -12.87 23.42
N ALA A 114 -5.59 -13.48 22.24
CA ALA A 114 -6.09 -14.83 22.15
C ALA A 114 -5.00 -15.81 22.60
N VAL A 115 -5.40 -16.77 23.42
CA VAL A 115 -4.52 -17.84 23.89
C VAL A 115 -5.02 -19.14 23.27
N VAL A 116 -4.15 -19.81 22.53
CA VAL A 116 -4.47 -21.04 21.80
C VAL A 116 -3.67 -22.18 22.40
N ASP A 117 -4.37 -23.22 22.82
CA ASP A 117 -3.78 -24.49 23.22
C ASP A 117 -3.36 -25.27 21.97
N LEU A 118 -2.06 -25.54 21.81
CA LEU A 118 -1.52 -26.14 20.59
C LEU A 118 -1.75 -27.65 20.47
N GLU A 119 -2.02 -28.34 21.58
CA GLU A 119 -2.38 -29.76 21.58
C GLU A 119 -3.79 -29.98 21.01
N SER A 120 -4.78 -29.25 21.54
CA SER A 120 -6.19 -29.37 21.17
C SER A 120 -6.62 -28.43 20.03
N LEU A 121 -5.77 -27.46 19.68
CA LEU A 121 -6.09 -26.36 18.75
C LEU A 121 -7.40 -25.68 19.15
N SER A 122 -7.49 -25.26 20.41
CA SER A 122 -8.67 -24.63 20.98
C SER A 122 -8.34 -23.33 21.69
N LEU A 123 -9.31 -22.41 21.72
CA LEU A 123 -9.17 -21.15 22.42
C LEU A 123 -9.32 -21.35 23.93
N LEU A 124 -8.31 -20.92 24.66
CA LEU A 124 -8.37 -20.72 26.10
C LEU A 124 -8.96 -19.33 26.41
N PRO A 125 -9.32 -19.04 27.68
CA PRO A 125 -9.77 -17.71 28.06
C PRO A 125 -8.75 -16.64 27.63
N PRO A 126 -9.18 -15.58 26.93
CA PRO A 126 -8.26 -14.57 26.42
C PRO A 126 -7.67 -13.75 27.57
N VAL A 127 -6.46 -13.22 27.36
CA VAL A 127 -5.89 -12.22 28.25
C VAL A 127 -6.42 -10.85 27.86
N ARG A 128 -7.15 -10.21 28.76
CA ARG A 128 -7.68 -8.86 28.53
C ARG A 128 -6.68 -7.81 28.96
N LEU A 129 -6.39 -6.90 28.06
CA LEU A 129 -5.55 -5.74 28.24
C LEU A 129 -6.40 -4.48 28.43
N SER A 130 -5.79 -3.41 28.91
CA SER A 130 -6.41 -2.07 28.97
C SER A 130 -6.18 -1.24 27.71
N PHE A 131 -5.43 -1.79 26.74
CA PHE A 131 -5.00 -1.13 25.51
C PHE A 131 -5.05 -2.12 24.35
N SER A 132 -4.97 -1.62 23.12
CA SER A 132 -4.92 -2.47 21.92
C SER A 132 -3.50 -3.00 21.69
N PRO A 133 -3.28 -4.34 21.67
CA PRO A 133 -1.96 -4.93 21.44
C PRO A 133 -1.53 -4.84 19.98
N ALA A 134 -0.23 -4.67 19.76
CA ALA A 134 0.41 -4.56 18.45
C ALA A 134 1.30 -5.77 18.18
N TYR A 135 2.43 -5.83 18.90
CA TYR A 135 3.41 -6.90 18.84
C TYR A 135 3.50 -7.59 20.20
N LEU A 136 3.91 -8.86 20.21
CA LEU A 136 4.11 -9.62 21.43
C LEU A 136 5.28 -10.61 21.33
N ALA A 137 5.97 -10.85 22.44
CA ALA A 137 7.01 -11.87 22.52
C ALA A 137 6.87 -12.68 23.80
N ALA A 138 6.69 -14.00 23.68
CA ALA A 138 6.58 -14.90 24.83
C ALA A 138 7.96 -15.21 25.42
N ALA A 139 8.09 -15.05 26.74
CA ALA A 139 9.27 -15.41 27.51
C ALA A 139 9.12 -16.78 28.20
N ASP A 140 7.90 -17.10 28.63
CA ASP A 140 7.48 -18.40 29.16
C ASP A 140 5.94 -18.53 29.13
N GLU A 141 5.40 -19.66 29.61
CA GLU A 141 3.95 -19.97 29.67
C GLU A 141 3.07 -18.97 30.41
N GLN A 142 3.69 -18.11 31.21
CA GLN A 142 3.05 -17.16 32.09
C GLN A 142 3.53 -15.73 31.87
N GLN A 143 4.56 -15.52 31.03
CA GLN A 143 5.19 -14.25 30.79
C GLN A 143 5.37 -14.01 29.29
N PHE A 144 4.75 -12.95 28.76
CA PHE A 144 4.90 -12.46 27.40
C PHE A 144 4.85 -10.92 27.39
N TYR A 145 5.70 -10.29 26.61
CA TYR A 145 5.79 -8.83 26.49
C TYR A 145 4.91 -8.37 25.34
N VAL A 146 4.34 -7.16 25.45
CA VAL A 146 3.34 -6.66 24.49
C VAL A 146 3.50 -5.16 24.30
N THR A 147 3.45 -4.69 23.06
CA THR A 147 3.39 -3.26 22.70
C THR A 147 2.00 -2.84 22.23
N SER A 148 1.73 -1.54 22.09
CA SER A 148 0.42 -1.00 21.69
C SER A 148 0.50 -0.14 20.44
N ILE A 149 -0.55 -0.18 19.62
CA ILE A 149 -0.68 0.60 18.38
C ILE A 149 -1.22 2.04 18.57
N LEU A 150 -1.85 2.39 19.71
CA LEU A 150 -2.76 3.55 19.77
C LEU A 150 -2.68 4.50 20.99
N GLU A 151 -1.82 4.31 22.00
CA GLU A 151 -1.82 5.19 23.18
C GLU A 151 -0.54 6.06 23.32
N PHE A 152 -0.61 7.28 22.79
CA PHE A 152 0.47 8.28 22.82
C PHE A 152 0.73 8.95 24.19
N TRP A 153 -0.09 8.70 25.23
CA TRP A 153 -0.09 9.55 26.45
C TRP A 153 -0.36 8.87 27.80
N LYS A 154 -0.35 7.53 27.92
CA LYS A 154 -0.50 6.87 29.23
C LYS A 154 0.59 5.85 29.46
N GLY A 155 1.35 6.07 30.54
CA GLY A 155 2.33 5.10 31.03
C GLY A 155 1.69 3.72 31.28
N PHE A 156 2.49 2.68 31.02
CA PHE A 156 2.16 1.27 31.27
C PHE A 156 1.58 1.07 32.67
N THR A 157 0.37 0.50 32.80
CA THR A 157 -0.23 0.18 34.11
C THR A 157 -0.81 -1.24 34.14
N THR A 158 -0.51 -1.95 35.24
CA THR A 158 -0.63 -3.40 35.52
C THR A 158 -1.99 -3.90 36.00
N TYR A 159 -2.34 -5.17 35.71
CA TYR A 159 -2.97 -6.12 36.67
C TYR A 159 -2.50 -7.58 36.39
N GLY A 160 -2.09 -8.31 37.45
CA GLY A 160 -1.27 -9.54 37.39
C GLY A 160 -1.91 -10.81 36.78
N ARG A 161 -1.15 -11.85 36.42
CA ARG A 161 0.19 -12.27 36.87
C ARG A 161 1.32 -11.74 35.97
N THR A 162 2.27 -11.10 36.65
CA THR A 162 3.56 -10.48 36.31
C THR A 162 3.95 -10.35 34.83
N LEU A 163 3.74 -9.15 34.28
CA LEU A 163 4.70 -8.47 33.37
C LEU A 163 4.74 -6.97 33.69
N ARG A 164 5.93 -6.39 33.65
CA ARG A 164 6.20 -4.96 33.87
C ARG A 164 7.35 -4.54 32.97
N VAL A 165 7.12 -3.56 32.09
CA VAL A 165 8.18 -2.72 31.51
C VAL A 165 8.10 -1.35 32.20
N ALA A 166 9.21 -0.89 32.76
CA ALA A 166 9.33 0.42 33.37
C ALA A 166 9.63 1.47 32.29
N SER A 167 8.82 2.53 32.22
CA SER A 167 9.32 3.83 31.75
C SER A 167 9.09 4.86 32.85
N GLY A 168 10.21 5.33 33.42
CA GLY A 168 10.24 6.45 34.35
C GLY A 168 10.71 7.69 33.62
N GLN A 169 9.86 8.72 33.62
CA GLN A 169 10.14 10.16 33.39
C GLN A 169 10.51 10.61 31.95
N GLU A 170 9.57 11.38 31.37
CA GLU A 170 9.75 12.52 30.45
C GLU A 170 10.80 12.42 29.32
N GLN A 171 10.37 11.95 28.13
CA GLN A 171 10.45 12.65 26.84
C GLN A 171 9.79 11.78 25.77
N ALA A 172 9.13 12.41 24.79
CA ALA A 172 8.35 11.75 23.75
C ALA A 172 9.16 10.68 23.00
N LEU A 173 8.67 9.43 22.98
CA LEU A 173 9.18 8.36 22.12
C LEU A 173 8.21 8.22 20.93
N PRO A 174 8.65 8.32 19.67
CA PRO A 174 7.85 7.93 18.52
C PRO A 174 7.93 6.41 18.30
N THR A 175 6.78 5.81 18.01
CA THR A 175 6.49 4.38 17.83
C THR A 175 7.35 3.66 16.79
N LEU A 176 7.94 2.54 17.21
CA LEU A 176 7.90 1.18 16.64
C LEU A 176 8.09 0.25 17.84
N GLY A 177 7.69 -1.02 17.79
CA GLY A 177 7.72 -1.87 18.98
C GLY A 177 7.83 -3.35 18.69
N LEU A 178 8.70 -3.71 17.75
CA LEU A 178 9.12 -5.10 17.55
C LEU A 178 9.81 -5.60 18.82
N LEU A 179 9.54 -6.85 19.18
CA LEU A 179 9.99 -7.43 20.44
C LEU A 179 10.72 -8.73 20.19
N GLU A 180 11.86 -8.90 20.84
CA GLU A 180 12.57 -10.17 20.87
C GLU A 180 12.98 -10.51 22.30
N VAL A 181 12.87 -11.77 22.69
CA VAL A 181 13.19 -12.22 24.05
C VAL A 181 14.30 -13.27 24.02
N ASP A 182 15.43 -12.93 24.65
CA ASP A 182 16.44 -13.92 25.03
C ASP A 182 16.08 -14.48 26.41
N ALA A 183 15.35 -15.60 26.43
CA ALA A 183 14.99 -16.27 27.67
C ALA A 183 16.22 -16.81 28.42
N GLY A 184 17.32 -17.14 27.73
CA GLY A 184 18.54 -17.64 28.33
C GLY A 184 19.27 -16.56 29.15
N SER A 185 19.41 -15.37 28.56
CA SER A 185 20.04 -14.21 29.22
C SER A 185 19.06 -13.36 30.01
N GLN A 186 17.75 -13.67 29.97
CA GLN A 186 16.68 -12.88 30.56
C GLN A 186 16.74 -11.42 30.07
N LEU A 187 16.85 -11.24 28.76
CA LEU A 187 16.84 -9.94 28.10
C LEU A 187 15.63 -9.81 27.17
N LEU A 188 15.00 -8.64 27.20
CA LEU A 188 14.00 -8.20 26.23
C LEU A 188 14.60 -7.09 25.37
N TYR A 189 14.55 -7.27 24.06
CA TYR A 189 14.90 -6.27 23.08
C TYR A 189 13.62 -5.60 22.56
N VAL A 190 13.60 -4.27 22.59
CA VAL A 190 12.47 -3.46 22.12
C VAL A 190 12.99 -2.47 21.09
N ALA A 191 12.67 -2.69 19.81
CA ALA A 191 13.02 -1.74 18.77
C ALA A 191 12.03 -0.57 18.77
N THR A 192 12.55 0.64 18.71
CA THR A 192 11.84 1.90 18.50
C THR A 192 12.25 2.50 17.15
N HIS A 193 11.78 3.70 16.82
CA HIS A 193 12.06 4.31 15.51
C HIS A 193 13.55 4.43 15.16
N ARG A 194 14.48 4.57 16.13
CA ARG A 194 15.93 4.58 15.84
C ARG A 194 16.81 3.89 16.89
N SER A 195 16.21 3.27 17.90
CA SER A 195 16.97 2.65 18.99
C SER A 195 16.42 1.28 19.32
N ILE A 196 17.29 0.37 19.71
CA ILE A 196 16.92 -0.91 20.30
C ILE A 196 17.27 -0.85 21.78
N HIS A 197 16.24 -0.88 22.62
CA HIS A 197 16.40 -0.87 24.06
C HIS A 197 16.48 -2.30 24.59
N GLN A 198 17.42 -2.54 25.49
CA GLN A 198 17.64 -3.82 26.15
C GLN A 198 17.15 -3.73 27.59
N TYR A 199 16.26 -4.64 27.98
CA TYR A 199 15.72 -4.71 29.34
C TYR A 199 16.08 -6.04 30.00
N ASP A 200 16.65 -6.00 31.20
CA ASP A 200 16.77 -7.17 32.08
C ASP A 200 15.39 -7.53 32.63
N ILE A 201 14.94 -8.75 32.33
CA ILE A 201 13.64 -9.31 32.71
C ILE A 201 13.73 -10.40 33.79
N SER A 202 14.91 -10.61 34.38
CA SER A 202 15.12 -11.62 35.44
C SER A 202 14.39 -11.28 36.75
N GLY A 203 14.02 -10.01 36.94
CA GLY A 203 13.32 -9.49 38.10
C GLY A 203 11.82 -9.36 37.89
N SER A 204 11.09 -9.03 38.98
CA SER A 204 9.65 -8.74 38.89
C SER A 204 9.28 -7.49 38.08
N GLN A 205 10.27 -6.66 37.74
CA GLN A 205 10.13 -5.53 36.84
C GLN A 205 11.26 -5.56 35.82
N ALA A 206 10.95 -5.35 34.55
CA ALA A 206 11.96 -5.14 33.53
C ALA A 206 12.68 -3.81 33.78
N SER A 207 14.01 -3.82 33.69
CA SER A 207 14.83 -2.62 33.85
C SER A 207 15.73 -2.42 32.64
N LEU A 208 15.76 -1.19 32.11
CA LEU A 208 16.64 -0.82 31.00
C LEU A 208 18.11 -1.03 31.43
N VAL A 209 18.83 -1.87 30.69
CA VAL A 209 20.25 -2.19 30.91
C VAL A 209 21.15 -1.74 29.78
N GLY A 210 20.58 -1.49 28.60
CA GLY A 210 21.32 -1.04 27.43
C GLY A 210 20.42 -0.38 26.40
N GLU A 211 21.04 0.39 25.52
CA GLU A 211 20.41 0.95 24.33
C GLU A 211 21.45 0.91 23.22
N VAL A 212 21.01 0.54 22.03
CA VAL A 212 21.85 0.58 20.83
C VAL A 212 21.14 1.42 19.78
N ASP A 213 21.87 2.37 19.18
CA ASP A 213 21.40 3.14 18.04
C ASP A 213 21.29 2.20 16.83
N ALA A 214 20.11 2.14 16.22
CA ALA A 214 19.85 1.34 15.02
C ALA A 214 20.28 2.09 13.74
N GLU A 215 20.66 3.36 13.86
CA GLU A 215 21.08 4.28 12.81
C GLU A 215 19.98 4.58 11.77
N GLY A 216 18.80 3.96 11.87
CA GLY A 216 17.60 4.25 11.10
C GLY A 216 16.38 3.45 11.62
N PRO A 217 15.18 3.60 11.02
CA PRO A 217 14.02 2.76 11.31
C PRO A 217 14.29 1.28 11.21
N VAL A 218 13.99 0.55 12.29
CA VAL A 218 14.03 -0.91 12.34
C VAL A 218 12.75 -1.45 11.71
N LEU A 219 12.86 -2.15 10.58
CA LEU A 219 11.74 -2.77 9.89
C LEU A 219 11.42 -4.17 10.40
N ASP A 220 12.45 -4.90 10.82
CA ASP A 220 12.35 -6.23 11.38
C ASP A 220 13.50 -6.48 12.37
N LEU A 221 13.24 -7.33 13.35
CA LEU A 221 14.11 -7.64 14.48
C LEU A 221 14.05 -9.14 14.74
N HIS A 222 15.20 -9.83 14.62
CA HIS A 222 15.28 -11.28 14.83
C HIS A 222 16.41 -11.63 15.78
N LEU A 223 16.13 -12.44 16.81
CA LEU A 223 17.15 -13.00 17.70
C LEU A 223 17.59 -14.39 17.22
N SER A 224 18.91 -14.62 17.15
CA SER A 224 19.43 -15.96 16.80
C SER A 224 18.94 -17.05 17.75
N GLU A 225 18.81 -18.27 17.25
CA GLU A 225 18.34 -19.43 18.03
C GLU A 225 19.15 -19.67 19.33
N ASP A 226 20.42 -19.30 19.34
CA ASP A 226 21.31 -19.41 20.51
C ASP A 226 21.27 -18.19 21.45
N GLY A 227 20.44 -17.19 21.14
CA GLY A 227 20.28 -15.93 21.88
C GLY A 227 21.47 -14.97 21.76
N GLN A 228 22.52 -15.30 21.00
CA GLN A 228 23.77 -14.55 21.04
C GLN A 228 23.83 -13.32 20.15
N ARG A 229 23.05 -13.27 19.06
CA ARG A 229 23.12 -12.19 18.08
C ARG A 229 21.74 -11.72 17.71
N LEU A 230 21.58 -10.41 17.79
CA LEU A 230 20.39 -9.72 17.31
C LEU A 230 20.65 -9.23 15.88
N TYR A 231 19.72 -9.52 14.97
CA TYR A 231 19.74 -9.04 13.59
C TYR A 231 18.62 -8.07 13.34
N THR A 232 18.91 -7.06 12.54
CA THR A 232 17.91 -6.12 12.07
C THR A 232 18.04 -5.87 10.59
N VAL A 233 16.89 -5.59 9.97
CA VAL A 233 16.85 -4.85 8.72
C VAL A 233 16.36 -3.45 9.04
N SER A 234 17.16 -2.47 8.62
CA SER A 234 16.87 -1.07 8.87
C SER A 234 17.05 -0.29 7.58
N THR A 235 16.26 0.75 7.42
CA THR A 235 16.42 1.72 6.35
C THR A 235 16.97 3.01 6.95
N ASP A 236 17.91 3.68 6.28
CA ASP A 236 18.33 5.03 6.69
C ASP A 236 17.26 6.04 6.25
N PHE A 237 16.11 6.00 6.91
CA PHE A 237 15.04 6.97 6.75
C PHE A 237 15.37 8.17 7.64
N PHE A 238 15.75 9.28 7.00
CA PHE A 238 15.87 10.65 7.52
C PHE A 238 17.24 11.10 8.09
N ALA A 239 17.98 11.87 7.27
CA ALA A 239 18.43 13.18 7.74
C ALA A 239 17.17 14.07 7.80
N THR A 240 16.75 14.37 9.04
CA THR A 240 15.50 14.96 9.55
C THR A 240 15.34 16.48 9.22
N PRO A 241 14.29 17.26 9.62
CA PRO A 241 13.34 17.03 10.73
C PRO A 241 11.90 17.60 10.60
N GLU A 242 10.87 16.76 10.83
CA GLU A 242 9.74 16.98 11.78
C GLU A 242 8.48 16.14 11.42
N HIS A 243 8.45 14.91 11.96
CA HIS A 243 7.27 14.22 12.53
C HIS A 243 5.98 14.07 11.67
N VAL A 244 5.84 13.03 10.84
CA VAL A 244 5.14 11.74 11.10
C VAL A 244 3.84 11.83 11.92
N ILE A 245 2.71 11.44 11.30
CA ILE A 245 1.61 10.52 11.72
C ILE A 245 0.62 10.48 10.53
N SER A 246 0.35 9.36 9.84
CA SER A 246 -0.63 8.35 10.26
C SER A 246 -0.41 6.96 9.66
N HIS A 247 -0.92 5.96 10.39
CA HIS A 247 -0.59 4.53 10.37
C HIS A 247 -0.97 3.73 9.11
N GLY A 248 -0.06 2.81 8.75
CA GLY A 248 -0.41 1.41 8.51
C GLY A 248 -0.93 1.02 7.13
N LEU A 249 -0.01 0.92 6.15
CA LEU A 249 0.12 -0.18 5.17
C LEU A 249 1.36 0.13 4.30
N LEU A 250 2.48 -0.50 4.62
CA LEU A 250 3.77 -0.34 3.94
C LEU A 250 3.72 -0.95 2.52
N ASN A 251 3.31 -0.17 1.51
CA ASN A 251 3.45 -0.54 0.11
C ASN A 251 4.92 -0.41 -0.38
N SER A 252 5.31 -1.41 -1.14
CA SER A 252 6.64 -1.78 -1.64
C SER A 252 7.31 -0.95 -2.72
N GLN A 253 7.01 0.34 -2.87
CA GLN A 253 7.43 1.09 -4.08
C GLN A 253 8.27 2.37 -3.86
N MET A 254 8.90 2.55 -2.68
CA MET A 254 9.82 3.66 -2.45
C MET A 254 11.23 3.38 -3.03
N ASN A 255 11.40 3.56 -4.35
CA ASN A 255 12.73 3.61 -4.98
C ASN A 255 13.50 4.88 -4.59
N PHE A 256 14.22 4.83 -3.48
CA PHE A 256 15.41 5.66 -3.29
C PHE A 256 16.62 4.94 -3.91
N GLU A 257 17.44 5.67 -4.67
CA GLU A 257 18.85 5.30 -4.84
C GLU A 257 19.51 5.38 -3.47
N VAL A 258 19.55 4.26 -2.76
CA VAL A 258 20.37 4.12 -1.56
C VAL A 258 21.79 3.82 -2.03
N ASP A 259 22.55 4.87 -2.23
CA ASP A 259 24.00 4.77 -2.30
C ASP A 259 24.51 4.50 -0.87
N TYR A 260 25.08 3.31 -0.69
CA TYR A 260 25.76 2.79 0.50
C TYR A 260 24.87 2.32 1.66
N VAL A 261 25.14 1.09 2.12
CA VAL A 261 24.72 0.59 3.44
C VAL A 261 25.98 0.21 4.20
N GLU A 262 26.18 0.79 5.37
CA GLU A 262 27.32 0.50 6.24
C GLU A 262 26.98 -0.61 7.25
N VAL A 263 27.92 -1.55 7.40
CA VAL A 263 27.87 -2.65 8.37
C VAL A 263 28.62 -2.21 9.63
N PHE A 264 27.92 -2.09 10.76
CA PHE A 264 28.56 -2.00 12.06
C PHE A 264 28.16 -3.21 12.92
N ALA A 265 29.15 -4.05 13.19
CA ALA A 265 29.08 -5.02 14.28
C ALA A 265 29.43 -4.29 15.58
N THR A 266 28.49 -4.20 16.51
CA THR A 266 28.87 -4.10 17.93
C THR A 266 28.97 -5.53 18.47
N SER A 267 29.52 -5.75 19.67
CA SER A 267 29.82 -7.10 20.16
C SER A 267 28.64 -8.07 20.17
N ASP A 268 27.39 -7.56 20.16
CA ASP A 268 26.16 -8.33 20.42
C ASP A 268 25.02 -8.04 19.41
N MET A 269 25.20 -7.11 18.45
CA MET A 269 24.21 -6.80 17.40
C MET A 269 24.87 -6.72 16.03
N MET A 270 24.23 -7.33 15.02
CA MET A 270 24.68 -7.30 13.62
C MET A 270 23.57 -6.76 12.71
N LYS A 271 23.80 -5.58 12.13
CA LYS A 271 22.99 -5.05 11.03
C LYS A 271 23.33 -5.81 9.75
N VAL A 272 22.34 -6.45 9.12
CA VAL A 272 22.58 -7.25 7.91
C VAL A 272 22.45 -6.36 6.69
N ALA A 273 23.54 -6.18 5.94
CA ALA A 273 23.59 -5.26 4.81
C ALA A 273 24.49 -5.77 3.67
N GLU A 274 23.87 -6.37 2.65
CA GLU A 274 24.33 -6.27 1.27
C GLU A 274 23.20 -6.76 0.35
N LEU A 275 22.44 -5.89 -0.29
CA LEU A 275 21.52 -6.32 -1.35
C LEU A 275 21.61 -5.38 -2.54
N TYR A 276 21.45 -5.96 -3.73
CA TYR A 276 21.56 -5.30 -5.03
C TYR A 276 20.85 -3.94 -5.07
N THR A 277 21.38 -3.00 -5.85
CA THR A 277 20.70 -1.74 -6.18
C THR A 277 19.26 -2.03 -6.61
N GLY A 278 18.29 -1.51 -5.86
CA GLY A 278 16.87 -1.76 -6.10
C GLY A 278 16.30 -3.00 -5.40
N ALA A 279 16.80 -3.37 -4.20
CA ALA A 279 16.17 -4.39 -3.39
C ALA A 279 15.76 -3.85 -2.02
N PHE A 280 14.53 -4.15 -1.59
CA PHE A 280 14.00 -3.75 -0.28
C PHE A 280 13.96 -4.94 0.66
N PRO A 281 14.77 -4.97 1.73
CA PRO A 281 14.66 -6.02 2.74
C PRO A 281 13.29 -5.96 3.42
N ARG A 282 12.75 -7.15 3.71
CA ARG A 282 11.39 -7.33 4.23
C ARG A 282 11.36 -8.09 5.54
N ALA A 283 12.18 -9.13 5.63
CA ALA A 283 12.27 -9.99 6.80
C ALA A 283 13.70 -10.46 6.98
N VAL A 284 14.08 -10.72 8.22
CA VAL A 284 15.34 -11.36 8.60
C VAL A 284 15.06 -12.53 9.51
N THR A 285 15.74 -13.66 9.27
CA THR A 285 15.70 -14.81 10.17
C THR A 285 17.07 -15.47 10.20
N SER A 286 17.28 -16.48 11.05
CA SER A 286 18.56 -17.17 11.17
C SER A 286 18.37 -18.66 11.36
N TRP A 287 19.31 -19.46 10.86
CA TRP A 287 19.33 -20.91 11.06
C TRP A 287 20.76 -21.42 11.06
N GLY A 288 21.17 -22.07 12.14
CA GLY A 288 22.53 -22.60 12.31
C GLY A 288 23.61 -21.52 12.19
N GLU A 289 24.55 -21.72 11.27
CA GLU A 289 25.63 -20.78 10.95
C GLU A 289 25.23 -19.76 9.86
N HIS A 290 23.93 -19.57 9.64
CA HIS A 290 23.43 -18.71 8.57
C HIS A 290 22.40 -17.67 9.03
N VAL A 291 22.39 -16.54 8.32
CA VAL A 291 21.36 -15.51 8.40
C VAL A 291 20.66 -15.44 7.06
N VAL A 292 19.34 -15.39 7.06
CA VAL A 292 18.52 -15.27 5.86
C VAL A 292 17.93 -13.87 5.80
N VAL A 293 18.14 -13.18 4.68
CA VAL A 293 17.42 -11.93 4.39
C VAL A 293 16.47 -12.16 3.23
N VAL A 294 15.20 -11.88 3.47
CA VAL A 294 14.16 -11.86 2.43
C VAL A 294 14.01 -10.44 1.93
N ALA A 295 14.01 -10.25 0.61
CA ALA A 295 13.86 -8.94 0.01
C ALA A 295 13.03 -8.97 -1.26
N ALA A 296 12.36 -7.84 -1.54
CA ALA A 296 11.65 -7.60 -2.78
C ALA A 296 12.57 -6.92 -3.79
N ASP A 297 12.55 -7.37 -5.05
CA ASP A 297 13.22 -6.71 -6.17
C ASP A 297 12.36 -5.53 -6.66
N SER A 298 12.98 -4.37 -6.86
CA SER A 298 12.34 -3.13 -7.28
C SER A 298 12.63 -2.75 -8.73
N ALA A 299 13.38 -3.59 -9.47
CA ALA A 299 13.75 -3.32 -10.85
C ALA A 299 12.66 -3.74 -11.87
N HIS A 300 11.99 -2.72 -12.42
CA HIS A 300 11.33 -2.66 -13.74
C HIS A 300 10.02 -3.47 -13.98
N ASP A 301 8.95 -2.72 -14.29
CA ASP A 301 7.79 -2.88 -15.21
C ASP A 301 7.24 -4.26 -15.66
N THR A 302 7.73 -5.39 -15.15
CA THR A 302 7.22 -6.73 -15.47
C THR A 302 7.33 -7.65 -14.26
N ARG A 303 6.26 -7.75 -13.46
CA ARG A 303 6.02 -8.72 -12.37
C ARG A 303 7.11 -8.76 -11.28
N VAL A 304 6.81 -8.14 -10.14
CA VAL A 304 7.68 -8.02 -8.96
C VAL A 304 8.02 -9.42 -8.40
N SER A 305 9.27 -9.87 -8.56
CA SER A 305 9.82 -11.05 -7.88
C SER A 305 10.58 -10.63 -6.61
N GLY A 306 10.71 -11.52 -5.63
CA GLY A 306 11.65 -11.34 -4.53
C GLY A 306 12.77 -12.36 -4.54
N PHE A 307 13.61 -12.31 -3.52
CA PHE A 307 14.62 -13.32 -3.28
C PHE A 307 14.87 -13.47 -1.77
N ALA A 308 15.38 -14.64 -1.39
CA ALA A 308 15.95 -14.91 -0.08
C ALA A 308 17.46 -15.13 -0.26
N VAL A 309 18.29 -14.35 0.43
CA VAL A 309 19.75 -14.54 0.43
C VAL A 309 20.17 -15.13 1.76
N LEU A 310 20.90 -16.24 1.68
CA LEU A 310 21.54 -16.89 2.82
C LEU A 310 22.95 -16.33 2.95
N TYR A 311 23.30 -15.85 4.13
CA TYR A 311 24.62 -15.32 4.49
C TYR A 311 25.28 -16.21 5.52
N ASP A 312 26.61 -16.27 5.50
CA ASP A 312 27.39 -16.78 6.61
C ASP A 312 27.21 -15.86 7.82
N ARG A 313 26.94 -16.43 8.99
CA ARG A 313 26.61 -15.67 10.19
C ARG A 313 27.79 -14.85 10.70
N ASP A 314 29.02 -15.29 10.49
CA ASP A 314 30.23 -14.69 11.09
C ASP A 314 30.79 -13.53 10.28
N ASP A 315 30.77 -13.63 8.96
CA ASP A 315 31.32 -12.59 8.07
C ASP A 315 30.31 -11.98 7.11
N LEU A 316 29.04 -12.41 7.17
CA LEU A 316 27.95 -11.96 6.30
C LEU A 316 28.26 -12.10 4.81
N THR A 317 29.10 -13.06 4.44
CA THR A 317 29.31 -13.37 3.02
C THR A 317 28.10 -14.12 2.46
N PRO A 318 27.59 -13.75 1.27
CA PRO A 318 26.46 -14.45 0.67
C PRO A 318 26.86 -15.88 0.29
N VAL A 319 26.14 -16.85 0.84
CA VAL A 319 26.30 -18.29 0.62
C VAL A 319 25.44 -18.76 -0.56
N SER A 320 24.18 -18.33 -0.61
CA SER A 320 23.25 -18.68 -1.69
C SER A 320 22.15 -17.65 -1.87
N THR A 321 21.56 -17.60 -3.06
CA THR A 321 20.40 -16.75 -3.36
C THR A 321 19.30 -17.60 -3.96
N HIS A 322 18.11 -17.50 -3.39
CA HIS A 322 16.92 -18.24 -3.79
C HIS A 322 15.86 -17.26 -4.29
N ARG A 323 15.34 -17.49 -5.49
CA ARG A 323 14.34 -16.60 -6.09
C ARG A 323 12.93 -16.95 -5.62
N LEU A 324 12.12 -15.92 -5.39
CA LEU A 324 10.71 -16.02 -5.06
C LEU A 324 9.84 -15.76 -6.31
N VAL A 325 8.71 -16.47 -6.42
CA VAL A 325 7.79 -16.39 -7.57
C VAL A 325 6.82 -15.21 -7.45
N GLY A 326 6.67 -14.67 -6.23
CA GLY A 326 5.90 -13.46 -5.95
C GLY A 326 6.70 -12.44 -5.12
N THR A 327 6.09 -11.29 -4.87
CA THR A 327 6.64 -10.28 -3.96
C THR A 327 6.54 -10.77 -2.53
N PRO A 328 7.65 -10.87 -1.77
CA PRO A 328 7.61 -11.25 -0.37
C PRO A 328 7.04 -10.14 0.51
N THR A 329 6.32 -10.54 1.55
CA THR A 329 5.94 -9.66 2.67
C THR A 329 6.99 -9.72 3.78
N SER A 330 6.75 -9.05 4.92
CA SER A 330 7.56 -9.18 6.12
C SER A 330 7.38 -10.53 6.85
N CYS A 331 6.43 -11.36 6.43
CA CYS A 331 6.12 -12.62 7.10
C CYS A 331 6.99 -13.74 6.54
N ALA A 332 8.03 -14.11 7.28
CA ALA A 332 8.88 -15.25 6.95
C ALA A 332 9.28 -16.01 8.20
N THR A 333 9.32 -17.34 8.12
CA THR A 333 9.79 -18.19 9.21
C THR A 333 10.58 -19.37 8.65
N ILE A 334 11.44 -19.96 9.47
CA ILE A 334 12.23 -21.13 9.11
C ILE A 334 11.83 -22.31 9.98
N ASP A 335 11.64 -23.47 9.35
CA ASP A 335 11.65 -24.75 10.06
C ASP A 335 13.10 -25.26 10.11
N PRO A 336 13.77 -25.17 11.28
CA PRO A 336 15.17 -25.59 11.41
C PRO A 336 15.38 -27.09 11.23
N THR A 337 14.33 -27.91 11.39
CA THR A 337 14.45 -29.37 11.25
C THR A 337 14.50 -29.81 9.79
N THR A 338 13.84 -29.06 8.90
CA THR A 338 13.79 -29.36 7.46
C THR A 338 14.65 -28.42 6.62
N ALA A 339 15.23 -27.38 7.23
CA ALA A 339 15.93 -26.29 6.53
C ALA A 339 15.03 -25.65 5.46
N SER A 340 13.74 -25.50 5.78
CA SER A 340 12.74 -24.93 4.89
C SER A 340 12.39 -23.53 5.37
N LEU A 341 12.67 -22.54 4.53
CA LEU A 341 12.20 -21.18 4.72
C LEU A 341 10.80 -21.06 4.10
N TYR A 342 9.85 -20.57 4.87
CA TYR A 342 8.50 -20.25 4.44
C TYR A 342 8.37 -18.74 4.35
N VAL A 343 8.03 -18.24 3.18
CA VAL A 343 7.87 -16.81 2.92
C VAL A 343 6.47 -16.56 2.41
N ALA A 344 5.72 -15.68 3.06
CA ALA A 344 4.47 -15.20 2.50
C ALA A 344 4.77 -14.34 1.26
N VAL A 345 4.21 -14.75 0.13
CA VAL A 345 4.36 -14.05 -1.15
C VAL A 345 2.99 -13.76 -1.73
N ASN A 346 2.86 -12.61 -2.38
CA ASN A 346 1.65 -12.29 -3.15
C ASN A 346 1.49 -13.29 -4.32
N ASN A 347 0.28 -13.85 -4.52
CA ASN A 347 0.06 -14.88 -5.54
C ASN A 347 0.31 -14.34 -6.96
N PRO A 348 1.26 -14.91 -7.73
CA PRO A 348 1.65 -14.37 -9.03
C PRO A 348 0.80 -14.85 -10.22
N TYR A 349 -0.17 -15.75 -10.01
CA TYR A 349 -0.93 -16.44 -11.07
C TYR A 349 -2.43 -16.10 -11.09
N ASP A 350 -2.95 -15.40 -10.09
CA ASP A 350 -4.29 -14.83 -10.22
C ASP A 350 -4.21 -13.59 -11.12
N ILE A 351 -4.70 -13.71 -12.35
CA ILE A 351 -4.77 -12.61 -13.33
C ILE A 351 -5.71 -11.48 -12.90
N ARG A 352 -6.43 -11.63 -11.78
CA ARG A 352 -7.18 -10.57 -11.09
C ARG A 352 -6.31 -9.76 -10.13
N GLU A 353 -5.08 -10.18 -9.87
CA GLU A 353 -4.19 -9.60 -8.88
C GLU A 353 -3.09 -8.76 -9.52
N ARG A 354 -3.19 -7.44 -9.31
CA ARG A 354 -2.02 -6.57 -9.28
C ARG A 354 -1.69 -6.09 -7.84
N PHE A 355 -2.49 -6.43 -6.80
CA PHE A 355 -2.37 -5.84 -5.43
C PHE A 355 -2.46 -6.80 -4.22
N GLY A 356 -2.18 -8.10 -4.35
CA GLY A 356 -1.75 -8.89 -3.18
C GLY A 356 -2.78 -9.20 -2.08
N GLU A 357 -4.07 -9.26 -2.39
CA GLU A 357 -5.13 -9.65 -1.43
C GLU A 357 -5.16 -11.16 -1.12
N ARG A 358 -4.33 -11.96 -1.80
CA ARG A 358 -4.11 -13.37 -1.45
C ARG A 358 -2.62 -13.66 -1.41
N GLN A 359 -2.15 -13.97 -0.21
CA GLN A 359 -0.80 -14.47 0.02
C GLN A 359 -0.82 -15.98 0.10
N ASP A 360 0.18 -16.59 -0.52
CA ASP A 360 0.51 -18.00 -0.38
C ASP A 360 1.88 -18.14 0.26
N LEU A 361 2.17 -19.29 0.87
CA LEU A 361 3.50 -19.53 1.44
C LEU A 361 4.37 -20.21 0.40
N GLN A 362 5.38 -19.48 -0.07
CA GLN A 362 6.43 -20.09 -0.87
C GLN A 362 7.42 -20.82 0.05
N ILE A 363 7.75 -22.06 -0.32
CA ILE A 363 8.71 -22.88 0.40
C ILE A 363 10.06 -22.83 -0.34
N VAL A 364 11.09 -22.39 0.37
CA VAL A 364 12.46 -22.36 -0.10
C VAL A 364 13.27 -23.39 0.69
N SER A 365 13.70 -24.45 0.01
CA SER A 365 14.63 -25.42 0.61
C SER A 365 16.05 -24.83 0.59
N LEU A 366 16.63 -24.66 1.76
CA LEU A 366 18.01 -24.19 1.94
C LEU A 366 19.03 -25.35 1.83
N GLY A 367 18.54 -26.59 1.69
CA GLY A 367 19.30 -27.83 1.79
C GLY A 367 19.91 -28.42 0.50
N ALA A 368 20.09 -27.65 -0.57
CA ALA A 368 20.78 -28.13 -1.78
C ALA A 368 21.78 -27.11 -2.31
N ILE A 369 22.99 -27.10 -1.73
CA ILE A 369 24.15 -26.45 -2.33
C ILE A 369 24.50 -27.22 -3.62
N SER A 370 24.07 -26.70 -4.76
CA SER A 370 24.69 -27.01 -6.05
C SER A 370 25.14 -25.70 -6.70
N ASP A 371 26.46 -25.57 -6.86
CA ASP A 371 27.19 -24.47 -7.47
C ASP A 371 26.42 -23.74 -8.58
N VAL A 372 25.98 -22.51 -8.30
CA VAL A 372 25.72 -21.54 -9.37
C VAL A 372 26.92 -20.59 -9.36
N SER A 373 27.73 -20.68 -10.41
CA SER A 373 28.94 -19.88 -10.61
C SER A 373 28.60 -18.38 -10.68
N PRO A 374 29.46 -17.46 -10.19
CA PRO A 374 29.18 -16.02 -10.09
C PRO A 374 29.10 -15.24 -11.43
N ASP A 375 28.99 -15.93 -12.57
CA ASP A 375 29.38 -15.39 -13.88
C ASP A 375 28.22 -15.08 -14.84
N GLU A 376 26.96 -15.17 -14.41
CA GLU A 376 25.83 -14.66 -15.21
C GLU A 376 25.49 -13.22 -14.85
N ARG A 377 26.36 -12.29 -15.30
CA ARG A 377 26.01 -10.86 -15.41
C ARG A 377 25.53 -10.58 -16.84
N PRO A 378 24.33 -10.02 -17.08
CA PRO A 378 23.97 -9.54 -18.40
C PRO A 378 24.72 -8.23 -18.71
N VAL A 379 25.54 -8.25 -19.76
CA VAL A 379 26.21 -7.06 -20.32
C VAL A 379 25.22 -6.28 -21.18
N VAL A 380 24.95 -5.02 -20.83
CA VAL A 380 24.16 -4.08 -21.65
C VAL A 380 25.11 -3.36 -22.63
N ASP A 381 25.02 -3.68 -23.92
CA ASP A 381 25.77 -3.01 -24.99
C ASP A 381 25.04 -1.72 -25.43
N ASN A 382 25.57 -0.57 -25.02
CA ASN A 382 25.09 0.74 -25.43
C ASN A 382 25.71 1.15 -26.78
N ARG A 383 25.00 0.91 -27.88
CA ARG A 383 25.21 1.62 -29.15
C ARG A 383 23.90 2.01 -29.84
N PRO A 384 23.71 3.29 -30.23
CA PRO A 384 22.54 3.71 -30.98
C PRO A 384 22.74 3.46 -32.49
N THR A 385 21.74 2.85 -33.13
CA THR A 385 21.58 2.83 -34.60
C THR A 385 20.49 3.81 -35.03
N PRO A 386 20.75 4.69 -36.02
CA PRO A 386 19.76 5.66 -36.50
C PRO A 386 18.89 5.07 -37.62
N GLY A 387 17.57 5.26 -37.53
CA GLY A 387 16.61 4.85 -38.55
C GLY A 387 15.56 5.94 -38.81
N ASN A 388 15.68 6.58 -39.97
CA ASN A 388 14.73 7.52 -40.57
C ASN A 388 13.32 6.93 -40.73
N SER A 389 12.29 7.77 -40.54
CA SER A 389 11.00 7.60 -41.20
C SER A 389 10.37 8.96 -41.55
N THR A 390 10.38 9.26 -42.85
CA THR A 390 9.56 10.28 -43.53
C THR A 390 8.25 9.67 -44.01
N THR A 391 7.12 10.36 -43.82
CA THR A 391 5.89 10.41 -44.66
C THR A 391 4.72 10.91 -43.80
N SER A 392 3.69 11.62 -44.24
CA SER A 392 3.38 12.49 -45.40
C SER A 392 1.99 13.06 -45.08
N VAL A 393 1.78 14.35 -45.35
CA VAL A 393 0.53 15.08 -45.09
C VAL A 393 -0.58 14.64 -46.06
N VAL A 394 -1.81 14.47 -45.55
CA VAL A 394 -3.04 14.46 -46.35
C VAL A 394 -4.07 15.39 -45.72
N ASP A 395 -4.42 16.44 -46.45
CA ASP A 395 -5.57 17.34 -46.23
C ASP A 395 -6.90 16.61 -46.40
N VAL A 396 -7.89 16.91 -45.54
CA VAL A 396 -9.31 16.84 -45.90
C VAL A 396 -10.04 18.04 -45.30
N GLY A 397 -10.81 18.70 -46.17
CA GLY A 397 -11.33 20.04 -46.00
C GLY A 397 -12.46 20.22 -44.99
N ALA A 398 -12.61 21.49 -44.62
CA ALA A 398 -13.65 22.06 -43.80
C ALA A 398 -15.05 21.96 -44.44
N ASP A 399 -16.07 21.74 -43.62
CA ASP A 399 -17.39 22.32 -43.84
C ASP A 399 -17.93 22.87 -42.51
N SER A 400 -18.50 24.06 -42.61
CA SER A 400 -18.87 24.97 -41.53
C SER A 400 -20.33 24.78 -41.15
N GLY A 401 -20.59 24.55 -39.86
CA GLY A 401 -21.93 24.60 -39.26
C GLY A 401 -21.88 25.42 -37.98
N ASP A 402 -22.07 26.72 -38.12
CA ASP A 402 -22.09 27.72 -37.06
C ASP A 402 -23.40 27.58 -36.25
N VAL A 403 -23.29 27.20 -34.97
CA VAL A 403 -24.37 27.36 -33.98
C VAL A 403 -23.77 28.06 -32.77
N SER A 404 -23.92 29.38 -32.77
CA SER A 404 -23.64 30.25 -31.64
C SER A 404 -24.60 29.97 -30.49
N THR A 405 -24.11 29.34 -29.42
CA THR A 405 -24.72 29.42 -28.08
C THR A 405 -23.96 30.44 -27.24
N PRO A 406 -24.64 31.23 -26.38
CA PRO A 406 -23.99 32.27 -25.58
C PRO A 406 -23.09 31.62 -24.51
N ALA A 407 -21.96 32.27 -24.21
CA ALA A 407 -21.14 31.92 -23.04
C ALA A 407 -21.99 31.96 -21.75
N PRO A 408 -21.94 30.93 -20.89
CA PRO A 408 -22.60 30.99 -19.59
C PRO A 408 -21.92 32.04 -18.72
N GLY A 409 -22.73 32.87 -18.06
CA GLY A 409 -22.25 33.64 -16.91
C GLY A 409 -21.84 32.71 -15.78
N LEU A 410 -21.02 33.22 -14.86
CA LEU A 410 -20.80 32.58 -13.56
C LEU A 410 -22.17 32.27 -12.92
N GLY A 411 -22.52 30.99 -12.74
CA GLY A 411 -23.47 30.60 -11.69
C GLY A 411 -24.72 29.76 -12.02
N GLU A 412 -24.75 28.89 -13.03
CA GLU A 412 -25.76 27.81 -13.06
C GLU A 412 -25.10 26.47 -13.48
N PRO A 413 -25.32 25.36 -12.76
CA PRO A 413 -24.84 24.04 -13.17
C PRO A 413 -25.34 23.65 -14.56
N PHE A 414 -24.45 23.11 -15.38
CA PHE A 414 -24.78 22.50 -16.66
C PHE A 414 -24.90 20.99 -16.49
N SER A 415 -26.01 20.41 -16.95
CA SER A 415 -26.19 18.96 -16.94
C SER A 415 -25.53 18.31 -18.16
N TRP A 416 -24.52 17.48 -17.92
CA TRP A 416 -23.91 16.60 -18.89
C TRP A 416 -24.57 15.22 -18.85
N SER A 417 -24.95 14.69 -20.01
CA SER A 417 -25.53 13.35 -20.12
C SER A 417 -24.47 12.35 -20.57
N ALA A 418 -24.12 11.44 -19.66
CA ALA A 418 -23.28 10.27 -19.88
C ALA A 418 -24.12 9.10 -20.44
N PRO A 419 -23.51 7.94 -20.80
CA PRO A 419 -24.26 6.74 -21.17
C PRO A 419 -25.22 6.28 -20.06
N ALA A 420 -26.13 5.36 -20.38
CA ALA A 420 -27.21 4.91 -19.50
C ALA A 420 -28.11 6.03 -18.91
N ASP A 421 -28.25 7.17 -19.60
CA ASP A 421 -28.97 8.36 -19.13
C ASP A 421 -28.46 8.92 -17.77
N VAL A 422 -27.22 8.61 -17.40
CA VAL A 422 -26.56 9.17 -16.23
C VAL A 422 -26.34 10.66 -16.44
N THR A 423 -26.71 11.47 -15.44
CA THR A 423 -26.53 12.92 -15.48
C THR A 423 -25.42 13.33 -14.51
N HIS A 424 -24.48 14.12 -15.01
CA HIS A 424 -23.48 14.85 -14.24
C HIS A 424 -23.87 16.33 -14.21
N GLU A 425 -24.13 16.88 -13.03
CA GLU A 425 -24.23 18.32 -12.87
C GLU A 425 -22.81 18.88 -12.79
N MET A 426 -22.45 19.78 -13.69
CA MET A 426 -21.10 20.33 -13.77
C MET A 426 -21.12 21.85 -13.66
N VAL A 427 -20.08 22.41 -13.07
CA VAL A 427 -19.91 23.85 -12.91
C VAL A 427 -18.72 24.36 -13.70
N LEU A 428 -18.89 25.52 -14.33
CA LEU A 428 -17.84 26.19 -15.10
C LEU A 428 -16.86 26.90 -14.15
N VAL A 429 -15.60 26.51 -14.21
CA VAL A 429 -14.48 27.28 -13.65
C VAL A 429 -13.87 28.10 -14.80
N PRO A 430 -13.97 29.45 -14.78
CA PRO A 430 -13.51 30.26 -15.90
C PRO A 430 -11.99 30.21 -16.08
N ALA A 431 -11.55 30.41 -17.33
CA ALA A 431 -10.14 30.59 -17.65
C ALA A 431 -9.56 31.79 -16.87
N GLY A 432 -8.31 31.68 -16.47
CA GLY A 432 -7.60 32.78 -15.81
C GLY A 432 -6.59 32.31 -14.78
N ASP A 433 -5.82 33.29 -14.32
CA ASP A 433 -4.84 33.13 -13.26
C ASP A 433 -5.51 32.85 -11.91
N PHE A 434 -4.93 31.95 -11.13
CA PHE A 434 -5.17 31.80 -9.71
C PHE A 434 -3.83 31.56 -8.99
N ILE A 435 -3.87 31.63 -7.67
CA ILE A 435 -2.71 31.34 -6.85
C ILE A 435 -2.89 29.94 -6.27
N MET A 436 -1.95 29.06 -6.61
CA MET A 436 -1.92 27.65 -6.23
C MET A 436 -0.93 27.47 -5.08
N GLY A 437 -1.29 26.64 -4.11
CA GLY A 437 -0.51 26.34 -2.90
C GLY A 437 -0.82 27.26 -1.72
N SER A 438 -0.13 27.00 -0.61
CA SER A 438 -0.28 27.74 0.65
C SER A 438 1.06 27.90 1.38
N ASP A 439 1.34 29.10 1.88
CA ASP A 439 2.53 29.37 2.72
C ASP A 439 2.36 28.82 4.15
N ASP A 440 1.10 28.63 4.58
CA ASP A 440 0.73 28.10 5.90
C ASP A 440 0.34 26.60 5.85
N GLY A 441 0.45 25.99 4.66
CA GLY A 441 0.20 24.57 4.39
C GLY A 441 1.45 23.69 4.56
N ASP A 442 1.31 22.43 4.17
CA ASP A 442 2.40 21.45 4.24
C ASP A 442 3.50 21.77 3.19
N ALA A 443 4.68 21.15 3.33
CA ALA A 443 5.85 21.53 2.54
C ALA A 443 5.67 21.32 1.02
N ASP A 444 4.82 20.38 0.62
CA ASP A 444 4.50 20.07 -0.78
C ASP A 444 3.35 20.92 -1.34
N GLU A 445 2.71 21.75 -0.51
CA GLU A 445 1.81 22.83 -0.89
C GLU A 445 2.58 24.11 -1.28
N GLN A 446 3.93 24.09 -1.15
CA GLN A 446 4.83 25.20 -1.42
C GLN A 446 5.73 24.95 -2.66
N PRO A 447 6.22 26.00 -3.33
CA PRO A 447 5.91 27.41 -3.09
C PRO A 447 4.54 27.80 -3.62
N VAL A 448 3.92 28.78 -2.96
CA VAL A 448 2.76 29.49 -3.51
C VAL A 448 3.13 30.09 -4.87
N ARG A 449 2.30 29.84 -5.88
CA ARG A 449 2.63 30.18 -7.28
C ARG A 449 1.43 30.63 -8.10
N ALA A 450 1.68 31.53 -9.04
CA ALA A 450 0.68 31.91 -10.03
C ALA A 450 0.57 30.83 -11.13
N VAL A 451 -0.66 30.37 -11.35
CA VAL A 451 -1.01 29.38 -12.36
C VAL A 451 -2.16 29.91 -13.21
N PHE A 452 -2.01 29.86 -14.52
CA PHE A 452 -3.08 30.10 -15.48
C PHE A 452 -3.71 28.76 -15.85
N LEU A 453 -5.04 28.68 -15.77
CA LEU A 453 -5.80 27.55 -16.31
C LEU A 453 -6.75 28.04 -17.40
N ASP A 454 -6.91 27.24 -18.44
CA ASP A 454 -8.03 27.38 -19.37
C ASP A 454 -9.37 27.16 -18.65
N ALA A 455 -10.46 27.50 -19.32
CA ALA A 455 -11.78 27.24 -18.76
C ALA A 455 -12.04 25.73 -18.77
N PHE A 456 -12.60 25.21 -17.69
CA PHE A 456 -12.99 23.81 -17.58
C PHE A 456 -14.30 23.69 -16.81
N PHE A 457 -14.94 22.54 -16.94
CA PHE A 457 -16.07 22.14 -16.13
C PHE A 457 -15.60 21.08 -15.15
N ILE A 458 -16.09 21.14 -13.92
CA ILE A 458 -15.89 20.09 -12.91
C ILE A 458 -17.25 19.70 -12.33
N ASP A 459 -17.41 18.43 -11.96
CA ASP A 459 -18.65 17.97 -11.34
C ASP A 459 -18.96 18.77 -10.07
N VAL A 460 -20.23 19.13 -9.92
CA VAL A 460 -20.78 19.78 -8.72
C VAL A 460 -20.64 18.86 -7.52
N PHE A 461 -20.89 17.56 -7.71
CA PHE A 461 -20.87 16.54 -6.67
C PHE A 461 -19.82 15.47 -6.98
N GLU A 462 -19.36 14.77 -5.94
CA GLU A 462 -18.62 13.52 -6.10
C GLU A 462 -19.47 12.50 -6.87
N VAL A 463 -18.84 11.57 -7.60
CA VAL A 463 -19.58 10.53 -8.32
C VAL A 463 -20.33 9.66 -7.32
N SER A 464 -21.64 9.51 -7.50
CA SER A 464 -22.46 8.74 -6.56
C SER A 464 -22.43 7.24 -6.83
N VAL A 465 -22.85 6.44 -5.84
CA VAL A 465 -23.01 4.99 -6.02
C VAL A 465 -23.97 4.66 -7.16
N GLY A 466 -25.07 5.40 -7.28
CA GLY A 466 -26.05 5.22 -8.36
C GLY A 466 -25.46 5.51 -9.74
N GLN A 467 -24.67 6.59 -9.85
CA GLN A 467 -23.97 6.96 -11.07
C GLN A 467 -22.94 5.90 -11.46
N TYR A 468 -22.12 5.42 -10.52
CA TYR A 468 -21.13 4.37 -10.76
C TYR A 468 -21.80 3.04 -11.16
N ARG A 469 -22.93 2.70 -10.53
CA ARG A 469 -23.66 1.45 -10.81
C ARG A 469 -24.12 1.35 -12.25
N ALA A 470 -24.53 2.44 -12.86
CA ALA A 470 -24.91 2.44 -14.27
C ALA A 470 -23.74 2.04 -15.20
N CYS A 471 -22.51 2.48 -14.89
CA CYS A 471 -21.32 2.06 -15.66
C CYS A 471 -21.00 0.57 -15.50
N VAL A 472 -21.21 0.02 -14.29
CA VAL A 472 -21.05 -1.42 -14.02
C VAL A 472 -22.14 -2.24 -14.71
N ASP A 473 -23.38 -1.78 -14.69
CA ASP A 473 -24.51 -2.45 -15.34
C ASP A 473 -24.35 -2.49 -16.87
N GLU A 474 -23.71 -1.48 -17.47
CA GLU A 474 -23.30 -1.50 -18.88
C GLU A 474 -22.08 -2.41 -19.16
N GLY A 475 -21.38 -2.86 -18.12
CA GLY A 475 -20.22 -3.75 -18.21
C GLY A 475 -18.90 -3.06 -18.57
N THR A 476 -18.83 -1.73 -18.45
CA THR A 476 -17.58 -0.97 -18.68
C THR A 476 -16.75 -0.87 -17.40
N CYS A 477 -17.39 -0.54 -16.28
CA CYS A 477 -16.74 -0.46 -14.98
C CYS A 477 -16.78 -1.79 -14.24
N ALA A 478 -15.77 -2.05 -13.40
CA ALA A 478 -15.80 -3.14 -12.45
C ALA A 478 -16.52 -2.70 -11.16
N PRO A 479 -17.28 -3.57 -10.48
CA PRO A 479 -17.73 -3.27 -9.12
C PRO A 479 -16.50 -3.04 -8.22
N PRO A 480 -16.54 -2.09 -7.27
CA PRO A 480 -15.43 -1.82 -6.35
C PRO A 480 -15.12 -3.03 -5.46
N THR A 481 -14.03 -2.98 -4.70
CA THR A 481 -13.70 -4.03 -3.72
C THR A 481 -14.70 -4.10 -2.57
N SER A 482 -14.89 -5.32 -2.05
CA SER A 482 -15.88 -5.60 -1.00
C SER A 482 -15.28 -5.43 0.39
N ALA A 483 -15.37 -4.23 0.96
CA ALA A 483 -15.17 -4.00 2.40
C ALA A 483 -16.44 -3.49 3.11
N SER A 484 -16.49 -3.67 4.43
CA SER A 484 -17.70 -3.45 5.25
C SER A 484 -18.22 -2.00 5.31
N LEU A 485 -17.40 -1.03 4.89
CA LEU A 485 -17.76 0.40 4.81
C LEU A 485 -17.77 0.95 3.36
N CYS A 486 -17.56 0.10 2.35
CA CYS A 486 -17.68 0.50 0.95
C CYS A 486 -19.17 0.59 0.58
N ASN A 487 -19.63 1.79 0.26
CA ASN A 487 -21.02 2.14 0.01
C ASN A 487 -21.68 1.19 -1.01
N TRP A 488 -20.93 0.72 -2.01
CA TRP A 488 -21.38 -0.26 -3.01
C TRP A 488 -22.04 -1.52 -2.42
N TYR A 489 -21.52 -2.03 -1.30
CA TYR A 489 -21.98 -3.28 -0.66
C TYR A 489 -22.82 -3.05 0.60
N THR A 490 -23.06 -1.80 0.96
CA THR A 490 -23.89 -1.44 2.12
C THR A 490 -25.34 -1.19 1.69
N SER A 491 -26.23 -1.02 2.67
CA SER A 491 -27.59 -0.55 2.44
C SER A 491 -27.68 0.99 2.37
N MET A 492 -26.56 1.68 2.11
CA MET A 492 -26.54 3.14 2.01
C MET A 492 -27.28 3.57 0.73
N PRO A 493 -27.98 4.71 0.75
CA PRO A 493 -28.64 5.23 -0.44
C PRO A 493 -27.66 5.54 -1.59
N ASP A 494 -28.18 5.54 -2.83
CA ASP A 494 -27.40 5.70 -4.05
C ASP A 494 -26.86 7.12 -4.30
N ASP A 495 -27.29 8.09 -3.50
CA ASP A 495 -26.86 9.50 -3.51
C ASP A 495 -25.66 9.77 -2.59
N HIS A 496 -25.11 8.74 -1.96
CA HIS A 496 -23.80 8.79 -1.33
C HIS A 496 -22.69 8.71 -2.38
N PRO A 497 -21.50 9.29 -2.13
CA PRO A 497 -20.38 9.13 -3.02
C PRO A 497 -19.99 7.67 -3.15
N ILE A 498 -19.56 7.26 -4.34
CA ILE A 498 -18.87 5.99 -4.47
C ILE A 498 -17.52 6.11 -3.76
N ASN A 499 -17.21 5.12 -2.92
CA ASN A 499 -15.95 5.03 -2.17
C ASN A 499 -15.33 3.64 -2.38
N CYS A 500 -14.12 3.44 -1.86
CA CYS A 500 -13.30 2.27 -2.17
C CYS A 500 -12.93 2.20 -3.66
N MET A 501 -12.60 3.37 -4.23
CA MET A 501 -12.21 3.50 -5.63
C MET A 501 -10.70 3.52 -5.85
N TYR A 502 -10.22 2.61 -6.69
CA TYR A 502 -8.90 2.74 -7.31
C TYR A 502 -8.88 3.89 -8.33
N TRP A 503 -7.72 4.51 -8.54
CA TRP A 503 -7.57 5.60 -9.51
C TRP A 503 -7.94 5.17 -10.93
N ASN A 504 -7.55 3.95 -11.33
CA ASN A 504 -7.87 3.43 -12.67
C ASN A 504 -9.38 3.23 -12.88
N ASP A 505 -10.12 2.89 -11.84
CA ASP A 505 -11.58 2.72 -11.93
C ASP A 505 -12.28 4.07 -12.01
N ALA A 506 -11.80 5.04 -11.23
CA ALA A 506 -12.24 6.44 -11.32
C ALA A 506 -12.01 7.02 -12.74
N ASP A 507 -10.81 6.82 -13.29
CA ASP A 507 -10.44 7.25 -14.64
C ASP A 507 -11.23 6.50 -15.73
N THR A 508 -11.45 5.19 -15.55
CA THR A 508 -12.30 4.38 -16.45
C THR A 508 -13.74 4.90 -16.46
N TYR A 509 -14.30 5.19 -15.29
CA TYR A 509 -15.63 5.76 -15.17
C TYR A 509 -15.74 7.12 -15.85
N CYS A 510 -14.83 8.05 -15.55
CA CYS A 510 -14.89 9.38 -16.15
C CYS A 510 -14.78 9.29 -17.68
N ARG A 511 -13.92 8.42 -18.23
CA ARG A 511 -13.85 8.20 -19.68
C ARG A 511 -15.12 7.58 -20.26
N TRP A 512 -15.72 6.61 -19.57
CA TRP A 512 -17.01 6.05 -19.96
C TRP A 512 -18.10 7.11 -20.00
N ALA A 513 -18.10 8.02 -19.02
CA ALA A 513 -19.00 9.17 -18.96
C ALA A 513 -18.72 10.23 -20.05
N GLY A 514 -17.66 10.10 -20.85
CA GLY A 514 -17.25 11.12 -21.83
C GLY A 514 -16.57 12.34 -21.19
N LEU A 515 -16.03 12.15 -19.99
CA LEU A 515 -15.34 13.10 -19.13
C LEU A 515 -13.89 12.63 -18.90
N ARG A 516 -13.18 13.29 -17.98
CA ARG A 516 -11.85 12.90 -17.47
C ARG A 516 -11.78 13.19 -15.96
N LEU A 517 -10.74 12.71 -15.29
CA LEU A 517 -10.43 13.25 -13.96
C LEU A 517 -9.99 14.73 -14.09
N PRO A 518 -10.28 15.60 -13.11
CA PRO A 518 -9.68 16.93 -13.04
C PRO A 518 -8.18 16.81 -12.89
N ASN A 519 -7.42 17.78 -13.38
CA ASN A 519 -6.05 17.93 -12.95
C ASN A 519 -6.01 18.55 -11.55
N GLU A 520 -4.93 18.41 -10.84
CA GLU A 520 -4.76 18.92 -9.49
C GLU A 520 -4.96 20.43 -9.41
N ALA A 521 -4.35 21.17 -10.34
CA ALA A 521 -4.52 22.63 -10.40
C ALA A 521 -5.97 23.03 -10.66
N GLU A 522 -6.69 22.25 -11.48
CA GLU A 522 -8.11 22.47 -11.75
C GLU A 522 -8.95 22.22 -10.51
N TRP A 523 -8.71 21.10 -9.82
CA TRP A 523 -9.39 20.79 -8.57
C TRP A 523 -9.14 21.88 -7.53
N GLU A 524 -7.88 22.31 -7.35
CA GLU A 524 -7.54 23.34 -6.38
C GLU A 524 -8.23 24.66 -6.74
N LYS A 525 -8.15 25.12 -7.99
CA LYS A 525 -8.85 26.35 -8.38
C LYS A 525 -10.35 26.26 -8.13
N ALA A 526 -10.97 25.11 -8.40
CA ALA A 526 -12.39 24.89 -8.16
C ALA A 526 -12.75 25.02 -6.67
N ALA A 527 -11.91 24.51 -5.76
CA ALA A 527 -12.10 24.62 -4.31
C ALA A 527 -11.76 26.02 -3.78
N HIS A 528 -10.60 26.53 -4.18
CA HIS A 528 -9.85 27.63 -3.58
C HIS A 528 -10.35 29.02 -4.04
N GLY A 529 -10.85 29.12 -5.28
CA GLY A 529 -11.15 30.41 -5.89
C GLY A 529 -9.90 31.17 -6.35
N VAL A 530 -10.07 32.46 -6.62
CA VAL A 530 -8.95 33.39 -6.97
C VAL A 530 -8.51 34.25 -5.77
N ASP A 531 -9.21 34.12 -4.65
CA ASP A 531 -9.01 34.89 -3.41
C ASP A 531 -8.21 34.14 -2.34
N GLN A 532 -7.63 32.98 -2.66
CA GLN A 532 -6.75 32.18 -1.80
C GLN A 532 -7.41 31.70 -0.48
N ARG A 533 -8.61 31.15 -0.55
CA ARG A 533 -9.32 30.61 0.62
C ARG A 533 -8.73 29.32 1.19
N THR A 534 -8.45 29.32 2.49
CA THR A 534 -8.00 28.08 3.17
C THR A 534 -9.00 26.91 3.01
N PHE A 535 -10.31 27.17 3.08
CA PHE A 535 -11.38 26.21 2.84
C PHE A 535 -12.32 26.72 1.74
N PRO A 536 -13.13 25.86 1.09
CA PRO A 536 -13.99 26.29 -0.02
C PRO A 536 -14.92 27.48 0.32
N TRP A 537 -15.35 27.55 1.58
CA TRP A 537 -16.23 28.60 2.09
C TRP A 537 -15.52 29.80 2.73
N GLY A 538 -14.19 29.81 2.87
CA GLY A 538 -13.42 30.91 3.47
C GLY A 538 -12.25 30.45 4.35
N GLU A 539 -11.71 31.36 5.17
CA GLU A 539 -10.49 31.09 5.95
C GLU A 539 -10.70 30.23 7.20
N GLU A 540 -11.81 30.41 7.89
CA GLU A 540 -12.04 29.76 9.19
C GLU A 540 -12.78 28.43 8.99
N PHE A 541 -12.26 27.38 9.62
CA PHE A 541 -12.90 26.07 9.60
C PHE A 541 -14.26 26.13 10.30
N ASP A 542 -15.31 25.63 9.63
CA ASP A 542 -16.65 25.54 10.17
C ASP A 542 -17.14 24.09 10.16
N ARG A 543 -17.39 23.56 11.36
CA ARG A 543 -17.79 22.17 11.57
C ARG A 543 -19.11 21.80 10.90
N GLY A 544 -19.96 22.78 10.57
CA GLY A 544 -21.26 22.56 9.95
C GLY A 544 -21.23 22.49 8.43
N LYS A 545 -20.05 22.65 7.80
CA LYS A 545 -19.90 22.84 6.35
C LYS A 545 -19.21 21.70 5.62
N ALA A 546 -18.77 20.66 6.35
CA ALA A 546 -18.12 19.49 5.78
C ALA A 546 -18.37 18.25 6.65
N ASN A 547 -18.19 17.07 6.03
CA ASN A 547 -18.13 15.79 6.74
C ASN A 547 -16.68 15.39 6.97
N TYR A 548 -16.24 15.30 8.21
CA TYR A 548 -14.85 15.04 8.61
C TYR A 548 -14.81 14.18 9.89
N GLY A 549 -13.67 13.58 10.22
CA GLY A 549 -13.51 12.57 11.29
C GLY A 549 -13.98 13.05 12.66
N ASP A 550 -13.53 14.24 13.08
CA ASP A 550 -13.92 14.87 14.35
C ASP A 550 -15.38 15.36 14.38
N GLY A 551 -16.07 15.32 13.23
CA GLY A 551 -17.52 15.51 13.12
C GLY A 551 -18.32 14.33 13.70
N GLY A 552 -17.70 13.16 13.90
CA GLY A 552 -18.25 12.03 14.63
C GLY A 552 -19.22 11.13 13.86
N ILE A 553 -19.44 11.39 12.56
CA ILE A 553 -20.29 10.56 11.69
C ILE A 553 -19.53 9.28 11.26
N MET A 554 -18.22 9.38 11.03
CA MET A 554 -17.30 8.27 10.69
C MET A 554 -17.78 7.41 9.50
N ARG A 555 -18.59 8.01 8.62
CA ARG A 555 -19.13 7.44 7.37
C ARG A 555 -19.39 8.58 6.40
N THR A 556 -19.52 8.24 5.11
CA THR A 556 -19.97 9.18 4.08
C THR A 556 -21.40 9.70 4.36
N THR A 557 -21.69 10.88 3.85
CA THR A 557 -23.01 11.52 3.79
C THR A 557 -23.47 11.62 2.33
N PRO A 558 -24.77 11.85 2.06
CA PRO A 558 -25.22 12.19 0.72
C PRO A 558 -24.43 13.38 0.17
N VAL A 559 -24.17 13.38 -1.15
CA VAL A 559 -23.31 14.39 -1.81
C VAL A 559 -23.88 15.82 -1.77
N ASP A 560 -25.13 16.00 -1.34
CA ASP A 560 -25.83 17.29 -1.22
C ASP A 560 -26.10 17.70 0.24
N ALA A 561 -25.37 17.13 1.20
CA ALA A 561 -25.63 17.33 2.62
C ALA A 561 -25.18 18.70 3.18
N TYR A 562 -24.22 19.38 2.53
CA TYR A 562 -23.56 20.59 3.06
C TYR A 562 -23.73 21.83 2.18
N PRO A 563 -24.94 22.44 2.11
CA PRO A 563 -25.23 23.59 1.24
C PRO A 563 -24.47 24.87 1.58
N ASP A 564 -23.97 24.99 2.81
CA ASP A 564 -23.17 26.14 3.25
C ASP A 564 -21.65 25.94 3.04
N GLY A 565 -21.23 24.74 2.63
CA GLY A 565 -19.85 24.34 2.35
C GLY A 565 -19.42 24.44 0.89
N VAL A 566 -20.29 24.97 0.03
CA VAL A 566 -20.07 25.07 -1.41
C VAL A 566 -18.90 26.01 -1.73
N SER A 567 -18.03 25.57 -2.64
CA SER A 567 -16.89 26.34 -3.16
C SER A 567 -17.32 27.62 -3.89
N PRO A 568 -16.39 28.57 -4.15
CA PRO A 568 -16.72 29.85 -4.80
C PRO A 568 -17.31 29.69 -6.20
N TYR A 569 -17.02 28.57 -6.86
CA TYR A 569 -17.53 28.26 -8.18
C TYR A 569 -18.84 27.48 -8.17
N GLY A 570 -19.17 26.76 -7.09
CA GLY A 570 -20.42 26.00 -6.98
C GLY A 570 -20.26 24.49 -6.82
N ALA A 571 -19.02 23.99 -6.72
CA ALA A 571 -18.74 22.58 -6.40
C ALA A 571 -18.89 22.31 -4.90
N TRP A 572 -19.58 21.23 -4.55
CA TRP A 572 -19.89 20.76 -3.21
C TRP A 572 -18.86 19.75 -2.74
N ASP A 573 -18.77 19.59 -1.42
CA ASP A 573 -17.90 18.61 -0.76
C ASP A 573 -16.47 18.62 -1.33
N MET A 574 -15.97 19.81 -1.70
CA MET A 574 -14.55 20.02 -2.02
C MET A 574 -13.67 19.98 -0.74
N ALA A 575 -14.30 19.79 0.42
CA ALA A 575 -13.67 19.61 1.70
C ALA A 575 -14.46 18.55 2.49
N GLY A 576 -13.85 17.39 2.73
CA GLY A 576 -14.44 16.27 3.46
C GLY A 576 -15.29 15.33 2.61
N ASN A 577 -16.08 14.51 3.27
CA ASN A 577 -16.81 13.36 2.72
C ASN A 577 -15.87 12.26 2.21
N VAL A 578 -15.35 12.32 0.99
CA VAL A 578 -14.29 11.44 0.52
C VAL A 578 -13.17 12.23 -0.14
N PHE A 579 -11.96 11.68 -0.12
CA PHE A 579 -10.89 12.21 -0.95
C PHE A 579 -11.25 12.04 -2.43
N ASP A 580 -10.91 13.05 -3.23
CA ASP A 580 -11.06 13.02 -4.67
C ASP A 580 -9.75 12.62 -5.36
N TRP A 581 -9.80 11.55 -6.15
CA TRP A 581 -8.75 11.30 -7.15
C TRP A 581 -8.68 12.42 -8.19
N VAL A 582 -7.47 12.90 -8.48
CA VAL A 582 -7.18 13.78 -9.62
C VAL A 582 -6.20 13.11 -10.60
N ALA A 583 -6.07 13.65 -11.81
CA ALA A 583 -5.34 13.02 -12.91
C ALA A 583 -3.82 12.97 -12.72
N ASP A 584 -3.28 13.82 -11.87
CA ASP A 584 -1.85 14.11 -11.74
C ASP A 584 -1.10 13.01 -10.99
N TRP A 585 0.11 12.70 -11.48
CA TRP A 585 1.09 12.05 -10.62
C TRP A 585 1.54 13.04 -9.53
N TYR A 586 1.67 12.55 -8.31
CA TYR A 586 2.17 13.32 -7.18
C TYR A 586 3.70 13.42 -7.25
N HIS A 587 4.21 14.61 -6.93
CA HIS A 587 5.61 14.82 -6.60
C HIS A 587 5.72 16.04 -5.67
N GLU A 588 6.44 15.89 -4.56
CA GLU A 588 6.54 16.91 -3.50
C GLU A 588 7.07 18.26 -3.99
N HIS A 589 8.09 18.26 -4.87
CA HIS A 589 8.67 19.48 -5.44
C HIS A 589 8.03 19.91 -6.78
N HIS A 590 6.87 19.36 -7.15
CA HIS A 590 6.25 19.69 -8.43
C HIS A 590 5.89 21.18 -8.51
N TYR A 591 5.38 21.77 -7.43
CA TYR A 591 5.02 23.19 -7.39
C TYR A 591 6.23 24.09 -7.66
N ALA A 592 7.45 23.70 -7.27
CA ALA A 592 8.66 24.47 -7.55
C ALA A 592 9.13 24.39 -9.01
N THR A 593 8.74 23.35 -9.75
CA THR A 593 9.31 23.01 -11.07
C THR A 593 8.31 23.07 -12.22
N ALA A 594 7.00 22.98 -11.95
CA ALA A 594 5.97 22.94 -12.99
C ALA A 594 5.88 24.25 -13.79
N GLY A 595 5.40 24.17 -15.04
CA GLY A 595 5.04 25.35 -15.83
C GLY A 595 3.83 26.09 -15.23
N SER A 596 3.65 27.37 -15.52
CA SER A 596 2.50 28.14 -15.00
C SER A 596 1.26 28.08 -15.88
N ASP A 597 1.37 27.65 -17.14
CA ASP A 597 0.25 27.60 -18.07
C ASP A 597 -0.28 26.15 -18.17
N ASN A 598 -1.49 25.91 -17.66
CA ASN A 598 -2.13 24.58 -17.57
C ASN A 598 -1.17 23.49 -17.05
N PRO A 599 -0.58 23.65 -15.85
CA PRO A 599 0.31 22.64 -15.29
C PRO A 599 -0.42 21.31 -15.21
N LEU A 600 0.25 20.30 -15.73
CA LEU A 600 -0.02 18.91 -15.47
C LEU A 600 1.06 18.43 -14.51
N GLY A 601 0.72 17.46 -13.68
CA GLY A 601 1.65 16.69 -12.88
C GLY A 601 2.77 16.08 -13.73
N PRO A 602 3.83 15.56 -13.10
CA PRO A 602 4.89 14.86 -13.80
C PRO A 602 4.36 13.76 -14.73
N ASP A 603 5.08 13.47 -15.82
CA ASP A 603 4.66 12.45 -16.80
C ASP A 603 4.52 11.03 -16.21
N SER A 604 5.21 10.77 -15.10
CA SER A 604 5.20 9.50 -14.37
C SER A 604 5.44 9.73 -12.88
N GLY A 605 4.93 8.85 -12.03
CA GLY A 605 5.19 8.85 -10.59
C GLY A 605 4.75 7.54 -9.94
N THR A 606 4.94 7.44 -8.63
CA THR A 606 4.50 6.29 -7.83
C THR A 606 3.10 6.49 -7.26
N PHE A 607 2.78 7.73 -6.90
CA PHE A 607 1.52 8.11 -6.26
C PHE A 607 0.74 9.05 -7.16
N ARG A 608 -0.57 8.95 -7.16
CA ARG A 608 -1.47 9.97 -7.70
C ARG A 608 -1.86 10.92 -6.57
N VAL A 609 -2.31 12.11 -6.95
CA VAL A 609 -2.77 13.08 -5.97
C VAL A 609 -4.21 12.77 -5.54
N LEU A 610 -4.47 12.80 -4.25
CA LEU A 610 -5.79 12.96 -3.64
C LEU A 610 -5.96 14.39 -3.12
N ARG A 611 -7.20 14.89 -3.17
CA ARG A 611 -7.55 16.24 -2.72
C ARG A 611 -8.80 16.23 -1.83
N GLY A 612 -8.89 17.21 -0.93
CA GLY A 612 -10.13 17.58 -0.23
C GLY A 612 -10.35 16.98 1.17
N GLY A 613 -9.60 15.95 1.57
CA GLY A 613 -9.84 15.31 2.86
C GLY A 613 -11.07 14.41 2.85
N SER A 614 -11.33 13.71 3.96
CA SER A 614 -12.46 12.80 4.08
C SER A 614 -13.13 12.80 5.46
N HIS A 615 -14.23 12.06 5.55
CA HIS A 615 -14.97 11.78 6.80
C HIS A 615 -14.18 11.00 7.87
N TRP A 616 -12.93 10.63 7.61
CA TRP A 616 -12.08 9.89 8.53
C TRP A 616 -11.01 10.75 9.22
N PHE A 617 -10.63 11.86 8.59
CA PHE A 617 -9.53 12.72 9.03
C PHE A 617 -10.03 14.03 9.64
N ASP A 618 -9.16 14.68 10.43
CA ASP A 618 -9.50 15.94 11.07
C ASP A 618 -9.47 17.13 10.08
N ALA A 619 -9.76 18.32 10.60
CA ALA A 619 -9.90 19.54 9.81
C ALA A 619 -8.64 19.95 9.02
N THR A 620 -7.44 19.47 9.37
CA THR A 620 -6.20 19.85 8.69
C THR A 620 -6.16 19.38 7.24
N LEU A 621 -6.74 18.22 6.94
CA LEU A 621 -6.80 17.68 5.57
C LEU A 621 -7.94 18.26 4.74
N MET A 622 -8.79 19.11 5.34
CA MET A 622 -9.91 19.77 4.64
C MET A 622 -9.47 21.05 3.91
N ARG A 623 -8.20 21.45 4.01
CA ARG A 623 -7.67 22.66 3.37
C ARG A 623 -7.71 22.50 1.85
N SER A 624 -8.16 23.54 1.15
CA SER A 624 -8.26 23.53 -0.32
C SER A 624 -6.93 23.31 -1.02
N SER A 625 -5.81 23.63 -0.37
CA SER A 625 -4.44 23.45 -0.86
C SER A 625 -3.81 22.11 -0.47
N ASN A 626 -4.36 21.36 0.50
CA ASN A 626 -3.80 20.08 0.95
C ASN A 626 -3.86 19.01 -0.15
N ARG A 627 -2.78 18.26 -0.26
CA ARG A 627 -2.51 17.27 -1.32
C ARG A 627 -1.99 16.02 -0.65
N GLU A 628 -2.66 14.90 -0.87
CA GLU A 628 -2.25 13.62 -0.29
C GLU A 628 -1.71 12.69 -1.39
N PRO A 629 -0.47 12.18 -1.26
CA PRO A 629 0.02 11.15 -2.15
C PRO A 629 -0.65 9.82 -1.83
N TYR A 630 -1.36 9.25 -2.81
CA TYR A 630 -1.96 7.93 -2.64
C TYR A 630 -1.68 7.03 -3.83
N HIS A 631 -1.49 5.74 -3.57
CA HIS A 631 -1.06 4.82 -4.61
C HIS A 631 -2.25 4.55 -5.54
N PRO A 632 -2.12 4.72 -6.88
CA PRO A 632 -3.25 4.64 -7.83
C PRO A 632 -3.98 3.30 -7.84
N LEU A 633 -3.36 2.31 -7.23
CA LEU A 633 -3.79 0.93 -7.21
C LEU A 633 -4.08 0.41 -5.81
N SER A 634 -4.19 1.34 -4.86
CA SER A 634 -4.75 1.12 -3.54
C SER A 634 -6.08 1.85 -3.46
N THR A 635 -6.88 1.49 -2.47
CA THR A 635 -8.10 2.24 -2.15
C THR A 635 -8.45 2.07 -0.68
N ASP A 636 -9.18 3.05 -0.14
CA ASP A 636 -9.72 3.03 1.22
C ASP A 636 -11.20 3.43 1.24
N VAL A 637 -11.82 3.24 2.41
CA VAL A 637 -13.24 3.49 2.68
C VAL A 637 -13.63 4.97 2.55
N ASP A 638 -12.65 5.85 2.37
CA ASP A 638 -12.80 7.28 2.35
C ASP A 638 -12.23 7.91 1.06
N ILE A 639 -11.99 7.09 0.04
CA ILE A 639 -11.49 7.51 -1.28
C ILE A 639 -12.57 7.31 -2.34
N GLY A 640 -12.92 8.40 -3.01
CA GLY A 640 -13.80 8.46 -4.18
C GLY A 640 -13.19 9.33 -5.27
N PHE A 641 -14.03 10.00 -6.03
CA PHE A 641 -13.60 10.89 -7.11
C PHE A 641 -14.76 11.73 -7.66
N ARG A 642 -14.40 12.77 -8.42
CA ARG A 642 -15.30 13.53 -9.28
C ARG A 642 -14.69 13.70 -10.67
N CYS A 643 -15.52 13.94 -11.68
CA CYS A 643 -15.04 14.13 -13.05
C CYS A 643 -14.95 15.62 -13.44
N ALA A 644 -14.25 15.87 -14.52
CA ALA A 644 -14.05 17.16 -15.16
C ALA A 644 -14.07 17.04 -16.68
N ARG A 645 -14.13 18.19 -17.34
CA ARG A 645 -14.18 18.30 -18.80
C ARG A 645 -13.57 19.61 -19.24
N ASP A 646 -12.83 19.58 -20.34
CA ASP A 646 -12.30 20.79 -20.95
C ASP A 646 -13.44 21.75 -21.35
N GLY A 647 -13.30 23.02 -21.00
CA GLY A 647 -14.17 24.08 -21.51
C GLY A 647 -13.70 24.45 -22.90
N ALA A 648 -14.62 24.62 -23.86
CA ALA A 648 -14.25 25.11 -25.18
C ALA A 648 -13.48 26.44 -25.01
N ALA A 649 -12.26 26.50 -25.53
CA ALA A 649 -11.38 27.67 -25.40
C ALA A 649 -12.14 28.93 -25.84
N LEU A 650 -12.56 29.75 -24.87
CA LEU A 650 -13.05 31.08 -25.19
C LEU A 650 -11.82 31.86 -25.70
N PRO A 651 -11.88 32.47 -26.89
CA PRO A 651 -10.74 33.19 -27.43
C PRO A 651 -10.26 34.23 -26.42
N ALA A 652 -8.98 34.14 -26.04
CA ALA A 652 -8.37 35.02 -25.05
C ALA A 652 -8.71 36.49 -25.36
N PRO A 653 -9.12 37.30 -24.36
CA PRO A 653 -9.33 38.72 -24.59
C PRO A 653 -8.01 39.32 -25.08
N GLN A 654 -8.03 39.89 -26.28
CA GLN A 654 -6.87 40.60 -26.83
C GLN A 654 -6.45 41.68 -25.83
N ARG A 655 -5.26 41.51 -25.23
CA ARG A 655 -4.65 42.54 -24.37
C ARG A 655 -4.54 43.83 -25.19
N ARG A 656 -5.22 44.89 -24.74
CA ARG A 656 -5.05 46.26 -25.27
C ARG A 656 -3.96 46.99 -24.52
#